data_AF-E3DMM3-F1
#
_entry.id   AF-E3DMM3-F1
#
_cell.length_a   1.000
_cell.length_b   1.000
_cell.length_c   1.000
_cell.angle_alpha   90.00
_cell.angle_beta   90.00
_cell.angle_gamma   90.00
#
_symmetry.space_group_name_H-M   'P 1'
#
loop_
_entity.id
_entity.type
_entity.pdbx_description
1 polymer ?
#
loop_
_entity_poly.entity_id
_entity_poly.type
_entity_poly.pdbx_seq_one_letter_code
_entity_poly.pdbx_strand_id
1 'polypeptide(L)'
;MALDLLAIISAAGTGAVTGYLTNNLALKMIFKEYGPLGGVVVKTKTEFIESISKLVEKDLINHQTLAAQFSAPAFQTNFKQTTADFLNIYLVKHSQKLKLAEISGFEKNYEFLAEAASKSSAEAAIKTAKKLEEKELKEIISESKQQQLLVEAKNLFVKKACSNSSLEKIMLNFVQQLQEQSLRDLIDQNIYLELKEIMKNLINYLQINQSKLQNSSKKELLTKLKDLFKLDQTGRELIEQIQALRLSDLIKSEAELKEITAEAEISKLIKEILVNLKIEIQNSEICLADLMTEGIKNDFRADLAVLTKAGTKEILAFVDSESENLNQLILTAVEAEIEASSGFQAMSRQGIYSKYKENIEEYGLPITHLQTYLKSKIKSDQQKLVENLFEKIKNININRFLDQVDLDSLSLKLEQLFFDFYAENNNQRLTEIFSADLFEQKKLTDKLLTLSLNFASQISDDPQAVEVLIDYLMSLKLKTFVKSEQIKADKNNLVKPLAEFLLEKDSFLKDFAAFLNQNFFEILSKEFQKSQSELETEVENHFKSQVDKIGSKKVESIVQLVPNQPGSVADLTESITTFFYNNLPELLEGQVAKAAAANLNQLSDQEVQKAIEDFMGKELKPITYLGALLGALAGIIFSASGAEMAILQSAPLWLEYLSSALLYGGVGWLTNVLAIWMIFHPYQEYNILGAKIPFTPGVVAKNRSRFADSMGKFVEKELLQAETAAEIIENNREAIKSRILAYFAAKDYQQLFNLINSKKDLLAAALIKKMKQLLKHSDNSDFENLVSKVEKRLEKLLVEKVDDLDFETEIKSYLKAENNSLVELNYFLTSQFSLDKLINSLTGSYSFELNSLQLKKIIANKELYPLFRFILPSLLNKEINFKLKDYVLDILKQDSKLYLDQGLDLLWQKEADLAKAINFKKDEIIEKEKEKKGGLLKNTMISGAIYMADLDQFVNSVVARVFAKLKNNYFEQKREKLESHYFKLLENLAQKDLNLETNFNLTQLLASFFASEKGAKLLKEVLYLSDDLIADLIELILKEDRKDLLALNFELQAEAVEYLIQEQLSLEQKLQLLLLIKDLLTAKNLAAEIRNLLEKLDLEILTKEIKLLVNNLKLIENENLKSDLLAELKKNGADLLETEAFTSWFHEYSTAEISKLVQKIARKMDRDSLEDLLILFIEAGIDSFKNNSEALLQSLELKNLTAAEVRKMDPAEIESLFNDFAGKYFNHLKEYGWFGGVFGVLQLLIRTII
;
A
#
# COMPACT_ATOMS: atom_id res chain seq x y z
N MET A 1 -106.20 75.50 -86.14
CA MET A 1 -105.76 74.56 -87.20
C MET A 1 -105.69 73.20 -86.53
N ALA A 2 -106.55 72.25 -86.91
CA ALA A 2 -106.57 70.92 -86.31
C ALA A 2 -105.26 70.19 -86.67
N LEU A 3 -104.56 69.61 -85.69
CA LEU A 3 -103.35 68.81 -85.95
C LEU A 3 -103.72 67.57 -86.79
N ASP A 4 -102.98 67.35 -87.87
CA ASP A 4 -103.14 66.19 -88.75
C ASP A 4 -102.57 64.94 -88.07
N LEU A 5 -103.43 64.19 -87.38
CA LEU A 5 -103.08 62.99 -86.63
C LEU A 5 -102.44 61.90 -87.52
N LEU A 6 -102.81 61.83 -88.80
CA LEU A 6 -102.25 60.88 -89.77
C LEU A 6 -100.79 61.21 -90.10
N ALA A 7 -100.45 62.48 -90.25
CA ALA A 7 -99.09 62.93 -90.47
C ALA A 7 -98.16 62.59 -89.28
N ILE A 8 -98.66 62.74 -88.05
CA ILE A 8 -97.91 62.41 -86.83
C ILE A 8 -97.67 60.90 -86.70
N ILE A 9 -98.69 60.07 -86.95
CA ILE A 9 -98.57 58.60 -86.89
C ILE A 9 -97.64 58.09 -87.99
N SER A 10 -97.74 58.65 -89.21
CA SER A 10 -96.85 58.31 -90.32
C SER A 10 -95.40 58.67 -89.99
N ALA A 11 -95.15 59.89 -89.48
CA ALA A 11 -93.82 60.35 -89.08
C ALA A 11 -93.22 59.50 -87.95
N ALA A 12 -94.04 59.12 -86.95
CA ALA A 12 -93.64 58.20 -85.89
C ALA A 12 -93.28 56.80 -86.44
N GLY A 13 -94.07 56.26 -87.37
CA GLY A 13 -93.81 54.96 -88.00
C GLY A 13 -92.53 54.96 -88.84
N THR A 14 -92.34 55.96 -89.70
CA THR A 14 -91.12 56.10 -90.51
C THR A 14 -89.89 56.35 -89.64
N GLY A 15 -90.02 57.15 -88.59
CA GLY A 15 -88.96 57.37 -87.61
C GLY A 15 -88.59 56.07 -86.89
N ALA A 16 -89.57 55.25 -86.50
CA ALA A 16 -89.33 53.97 -85.85
C ALA A 16 -88.61 52.96 -86.75
N VAL A 17 -89.04 52.83 -88.00
CA VAL A 17 -88.42 51.93 -88.98
C VAL A 17 -87.00 52.38 -89.29
N THR A 18 -86.79 53.68 -89.51
CA THR A 18 -85.46 54.25 -89.79
C THR A 18 -84.51 54.07 -88.61
N GLY A 19 -84.98 54.35 -87.39
CA GLY A 19 -84.22 54.15 -86.15
C GLY A 19 -83.85 52.67 -85.91
N TYR A 20 -84.78 51.75 -86.17
CA TYR A 20 -84.52 50.30 -86.08
C TYR A 20 -83.48 49.84 -87.10
N LEU A 21 -83.66 50.19 -88.38
CA LEU A 21 -82.78 49.74 -89.47
C LEU A 21 -81.37 50.31 -89.33
N THR A 22 -81.24 51.60 -89.02
CA THR A 22 -79.95 52.27 -88.84
C THR A 22 -79.16 51.63 -87.68
N ASN A 23 -79.80 51.39 -86.54
CA ASN A 23 -79.14 50.74 -85.40
C ASN A 23 -78.81 49.26 -85.63
N ASN A 24 -79.69 48.52 -86.32
CA ASN A 24 -79.42 47.11 -86.63
C ASN A 24 -78.23 46.96 -87.61
N LEU A 25 -78.17 47.83 -88.62
CA LEU A 25 -77.08 47.86 -89.58
C LEU A 25 -75.77 48.28 -88.89
N ALA A 26 -75.81 49.35 -88.08
CA ALA A 26 -74.66 49.79 -87.29
C ALA A 26 -74.12 48.67 -86.39
N LEU A 27 -75.00 47.94 -85.68
CA LEU A 27 -74.63 46.80 -84.85
C LEU A 27 -73.99 45.67 -85.66
N LYS A 28 -74.55 45.33 -86.83
CA LYS A 28 -73.97 44.28 -87.70
C LYS A 28 -72.61 44.68 -88.28
N MET A 29 -72.40 45.97 -88.61
CA MET A 29 -71.14 46.48 -89.14
C MET A 29 -70.00 46.46 -88.11
N ILE A 30 -70.29 46.36 -86.81
CA ILE A 30 -69.27 46.12 -85.79
C ILE A 30 -68.62 44.75 -85.98
N PHE A 31 -69.43 43.71 -86.23
CA PHE A 31 -68.97 42.32 -86.31
C PHE A 31 -68.63 41.86 -87.74
N LYS A 32 -69.32 42.37 -88.77
CA LYS A 32 -69.19 41.92 -90.18
C LYS A 32 -68.82 43.07 -91.11
N GLU A 33 -68.02 42.77 -92.13
CA GLU A 33 -67.70 43.71 -93.20
C GLU A 33 -68.80 43.75 -94.26
N TYR A 34 -69.12 44.96 -94.73
CA TYR A 34 -70.05 45.22 -95.82
C TYR A 34 -69.37 46.18 -96.82
N GLY A 35 -68.58 45.61 -97.75
CA GLY A 35 -67.76 46.40 -98.68
C GLY A 35 -66.56 47.05 -97.98
N PRO A 36 -66.20 48.32 -98.28
CA PRO A 36 -65.07 49.00 -97.63
C PRO A 36 -65.34 49.43 -96.17
N LEU A 37 -66.55 49.19 -95.66
CA LEU A 37 -67.02 49.64 -94.34
C LEU A 37 -67.36 48.44 -93.45
N GLY A 38 -67.19 48.59 -92.13
CA GLY A 38 -67.48 47.56 -91.13
C GLY A 38 -66.29 46.66 -90.76
N GLY A 39 -66.57 45.56 -90.05
CA GLY A 39 -65.57 44.61 -89.54
C GLY A 39 -64.65 45.18 -88.47
N VAL A 40 -65.17 46.09 -87.64
CA VAL A 40 -64.40 46.81 -86.62
C VAL A 40 -63.68 45.82 -85.68
N VAL A 41 -64.36 44.77 -85.25
CA VAL A 41 -63.83 43.75 -84.32
C VAL A 41 -62.58 43.05 -84.85
N VAL A 42 -62.55 42.69 -86.14
CA VAL A 42 -61.39 42.03 -86.76
C VAL A 42 -60.21 43.01 -86.88
N LYS A 43 -60.49 44.27 -87.26
CA LYS A 43 -59.49 45.33 -87.39
C LYS A 43 -58.89 45.75 -86.06
N THR A 44 -59.59 45.56 -84.94
CA THR A 44 -59.13 45.90 -83.59
C THR A 44 -58.84 44.66 -82.73
N LYS A 45 -58.61 43.48 -83.33
CA LYS A 45 -58.40 42.20 -82.61
C LYS A 45 -57.35 42.30 -81.50
N THR A 46 -56.15 42.78 -81.82
CA THR A 46 -55.04 42.86 -80.85
C THR A 46 -55.37 43.79 -79.69
N GLU A 47 -55.96 44.95 -79.97
CA GLU A 47 -56.37 45.91 -78.95
C GLU A 47 -57.49 45.35 -78.05
N PHE A 48 -58.43 44.59 -78.63
CA PHE A 48 -59.48 43.91 -77.89
C PHE A 48 -58.89 42.86 -76.95
N ILE A 49 -58.02 41.98 -77.46
CA ILE A 49 -57.35 40.94 -76.67
C ILE A 49 -56.58 41.57 -75.51
N GLU A 50 -55.84 42.65 -75.75
CA GLU A 50 -55.10 43.35 -74.71
C GLU A 50 -56.05 43.97 -73.65
N SER A 51 -57.10 44.66 -74.10
CA SER A 51 -58.03 45.37 -73.22
C SER A 51 -58.85 44.41 -72.36
N ILE A 52 -59.39 43.34 -72.96
CA ILE A 52 -60.18 42.34 -72.25
C ILE A 52 -59.32 41.52 -71.29
N SER A 53 -58.09 41.20 -71.66
CA SER A 53 -57.19 40.42 -70.80
C SER A 53 -56.73 41.22 -69.57
N LYS A 54 -56.37 42.49 -69.75
CA LYS A 54 -56.04 43.40 -68.64
C LYS A 54 -57.24 43.63 -67.72
N LEU A 55 -58.42 43.81 -68.30
CA LEU A 55 -59.66 44.01 -67.53
C LEU A 55 -60.02 42.77 -66.72
N VAL A 56 -59.94 41.58 -67.32
CA VAL A 56 -60.24 40.32 -66.64
C VAL A 56 -59.33 40.13 -65.45
N GLU A 57 -58.03 40.41 -65.59
CA GLU A 57 -57.12 40.36 -64.45
C GLU A 57 -57.45 41.44 -63.42
N LYS A 58 -57.63 42.70 -63.82
CA LYS A 58 -57.81 43.82 -62.90
C LYS A 58 -59.11 43.71 -62.10
N ASP A 59 -60.23 43.50 -62.77
CA ASP A 59 -61.58 43.74 -62.24
C ASP A 59 -62.39 42.44 -62.00
N LEU A 60 -61.94 41.26 -62.46
CA LEU A 60 -62.71 40.00 -62.35
C LEU A 60 -61.94 38.87 -61.64
N ILE A 61 -60.79 38.49 -62.17
CA ILE A 61 -59.95 37.38 -61.71
C ILE A 61 -58.57 37.95 -61.35
N ASN A 62 -58.45 38.42 -60.11
CA ASN A 62 -57.20 38.89 -59.51
C ASN A 62 -56.82 38.02 -58.30
N HIS A 63 -55.67 38.35 -57.69
CA HIS A 63 -55.20 37.68 -56.48
C HIS A 63 -56.21 37.73 -55.32
N GLN A 64 -57.02 38.79 -55.18
CA GLN A 64 -58.01 38.89 -54.10
C GLN A 64 -59.21 37.97 -54.33
N THR A 65 -59.72 37.90 -55.56
CA THR A 65 -60.89 37.08 -55.90
C THR A 65 -60.54 35.59 -55.93
N LEU A 66 -59.32 35.24 -56.36
CA LEU A 66 -58.82 33.86 -56.36
C LEU A 66 -58.45 33.35 -54.95
N ALA A 67 -57.98 34.21 -54.04
CA ALA A 67 -57.60 33.81 -52.69
C ALA A 67 -58.73 33.08 -51.93
N ALA A 68 -59.98 33.51 -52.13
CA ALA A 68 -61.15 32.88 -51.52
C ALA A 68 -61.43 31.47 -52.11
N GLN A 69 -61.15 31.26 -53.40
CA GLN A 69 -61.38 29.98 -54.07
C GLN A 69 -60.32 28.93 -53.72
N PHE A 70 -59.11 29.36 -53.34
CA PHE A 70 -58.07 28.43 -52.90
C PHE A 70 -58.41 27.75 -51.56
N SER A 71 -59.36 28.32 -50.82
CA SER A 71 -59.90 27.73 -49.59
C SER A 71 -61.14 26.85 -49.84
N ALA A 72 -61.61 26.75 -51.09
CA ALA A 72 -62.78 25.95 -51.43
C ALA A 72 -62.47 24.44 -51.28
N PRO A 73 -63.40 23.61 -50.76
CA PRO A 73 -63.16 22.18 -50.54
C PRO A 73 -62.74 21.42 -51.80
N ALA A 74 -63.29 21.78 -52.97
CA ALA A 74 -62.96 21.17 -54.25
C ALA A 74 -61.50 21.46 -54.66
N PHE A 75 -61.08 22.72 -54.56
CA PHE A 75 -59.71 23.12 -54.85
C PHE A 75 -58.73 22.48 -53.86
N GLN A 76 -59.01 22.52 -52.55
CA GLN A 76 -58.16 21.89 -51.54
C GLN A 76 -58.00 20.39 -51.75
N THR A 77 -59.05 19.69 -52.21
CA THR A 77 -58.99 18.26 -52.53
C THR A 77 -58.09 18.00 -53.73
N ASN A 78 -58.27 18.72 -54.83
CA ASN A 78 -57.44 18.57 -56.04
C ASN A 78 -55.99 19.02 -55.81
N PHE A 79 -55.78 20.03 -54.97
CA PHE A 79 -54.45 20.49 -54.57
C PHE A 79 -53.74 19.52 -53.65
N LYS A 80 -54.47 18.89 -52.71
CA LYS A 80 -53.97 17.78 -51.90
C LYS A 80 -53.59 16.58 -52.78
N GLN A 81 -54.36 16.28 -53.82
CA GLN A 81 -53.99 15.25 -54.80
C GLN A 81 -52.73 15.65 -55.58
N THR A 82 -52.62 16.91 -56.01
CA THR A 82 -51.45 17.43 -56.72
C THR A 82 -50.17 17.33 -55.87
N THR A 83 -50.26 17.63 -54.58
CA THR A 83 -49.13 17.53 -53.65
C THR A 83 -48.81 16.08 -53.27
N ALA A 84 -49.83 15.21 -53.21
CA ALA A 84 -49.64 13.78 -53.07
C ALA A 84 -48.90 13.19 -54.28
N ASP A 85 -49.30 13.53 -55.50
CA ASP A 85 -48.64 13.07 -56.73
C ASP A 85 -47.22 13.61 -56.85
N PHE A 86 -47.01 14.87 -56.44
CA PHE A 86 -45.68 15.48 -56.35
C PHE A 86 -44.75 14.63 -55.48
N LEU A 87 -45.14 14.33 -54.25
CA LEU A 87 -44.33 13.55 -53.31
C LEU A 87 -44.15 12.10 -53.75
N ASN A 88 -45.24 11.44 -54.14
CA ASN A 88 -45.28 9.99 -54.30
C ASN A 88 -44.85 9.51 -55.68
N ILE A 89 -45.05 10.33 -56.71
CA ILE A 89 -44.86 9.93 -58.11
C ILE A 89 -43.69 10.73 -58.70
N TYR A 90 -43.82 12.06 -58.77
CA TYR A 90 -42.87 12.86 -59.56
C TYR A 90 -41.54 13.08 -58.84
N LEU A 91 -41.53 13.32 -57.53
CA LEU A 91 -40.30 13.49 -56.75
C LEU A 91 -39.48 12.20 -56.72
N VAL A 92 -40.14 11.04 -56.55
CA VAL A 92 -39.52 9.72 -56.65
C VAL A 92 -38.95 9.49 -58.06
N LYS A 93 -39.74 9.77 -59.11
CA LYS A 93 -39.31 9.60 -60.51
C LYS A 93 -38.11 10.47 -60.89
N HIS A 94 -38.04 11.72 -60.42
CA HIS A 94 -36.91 12.61 -60.68
C HIS A 94 -35.69 12.23 -59.85
N SER A 95 -35.87 11.84 -58.59
CA SER A 95 -34.78 11.40 -57.71
C SER A 95 -34.16 10.03 -58.07
N GLN A 96 -34.85 9.21 -58.86
CA GLN A 96 -34.31 7.97 -59.43
C GLN A 96 -33.27 8.17 -60.54
N LYS A 97 -33.22 9.37 -61.14
CA LYS A 97 -32.34 9.69 -62.28
C LYS A 97 -30.98 10.21 -61.86
N LEU A 98 -30.83 10.64 -60.60
CA LEU A 98 -29.64 11.30 -60.07
C LEU A 98 -29.02 10.46 -58.96
N LYS A 99 -27.71 10.24 -59.01
CA LYS A 99 -26.93 9.67 -57.89
C LYS A 99 -26.47 10.78 -56.95
N LEU A 100 -26.23 10.42 -55.69
CA LEU A 100 -25.76 11.39 -54.69
C LEU A 100 -24.38 11.97 -55.06
N ALA A 101 -23.49 11.16 -55.62
CA ALA A 101 -22.18 11.61 -56.11
C ALA A 101 -22.25 12.57 -57.32
N GLU A 102 -23.39 12.63 -58.01
CA GLU A 102 -23.58 13.52 -59.17
C GLU A 102 -24.06 14.92 -58.76
N ILE A 103 -24.38 15.15 -57.48
CA ILE A 103 -24.68 16.47 -56.93
C ILE A 103 -23.39 17.28 -56.84
N SER A 104 -23.41 18.51 -57.35
CA SER A 104 -22.27 19.44 -57.29
C SER A 104 -21.77 19.57 -55.85
N GLY A 105 -20.46 19.47 -55.61
CA GLY A 105 -19.89 19.59 -54.25
C GLY A 105 -20.24 18.45 -53.27
N PHE A 106 -20.74 17.29 -53.75
CA PHE A 106 -21.13 16.15 -52.89
C PHE A 106 -20.04 15.74 -51.90
N GLU A 107 -18.81 15.46 -52.33
CA GLU A 107 -17.72 14.99 -51.45
C GLU A 107 -17.44 16.00 -50.33
N LYS A 108 -17.29 17.28 -50.68
CA LYS A 108 -17.05 18.36 -49.72
C LYS A 108 -18.19 18.52 -48.71
N ASN A 109 -19.43 18.44 -49.16
CA ASN A 109 -20.60 18.47 -48.27
C ASN A 109 -20.70 17.21 -47.41
N TYR A 110 -20.36 16.05 -47.96
CA TYR A 110 -20.36 14.78 -47.25
C TYR A 110 -19.31 14.77 -46.13
N GLU A 111 -18.08 15.23 -46.41
CA GLU A 111 -17.04 15.41 -45.40
C GLU A 111 -17.48 16.36 -44.28
N PHE A 112 -18.09 17.50 -44.64
CA PHE A 112 -18.62 18.44 -43.66
C PHE A 112 -19.74 17.83 -42.81
N LEU A 113 -20.64 17.05 -43.42
CA LEU A 113 -21.71 16.34 -42.72
C LEU A 113 -21.14 15.23 -41.83
N ALA A 114 -20.10 14.53 -42.26
CA ALA A 114 -19.39 13.52 -41.48
C ALA A 114 -18.72 14.15 -40.23
N GLU A 115 -18.05 15.30 -40.38
CA GLU A 115 -17.44 16.06 -39.28
C GLU A 115 -18.50 16.62 -38.30
N ALA A 116 -19.65 17.06 -38.82
CA ALA A 116 -20.74 17.54 -37.97
C ALA A 116 -21.44 16.39 -37.24
N ALA A 117 -21.66 15.27 -37.91
CA ALA A 117 -22.25 14.07 -37.34
C ALA A 117 -21.32 13.43 -36.31
N SER A 118 -20.00 13.44 -36.51
CA SER A 118 -19.05 12.88 -35.54
C SER A 118 -19.06 13.62 -34.21
N LYS A 119 -19.01 14.96 -34.25
CA LYS A 119 -19.12 15.82 -33.06
C LYS A 119 -20.45 15.62 -32.35
N SER A 120 -21.57 15.68 -33.07
CA SER A 120 -22.89 15.48 -32.46
C SER A 120 -23.07 14.07 -31.90
N SER A 121 -22.48 13.03 -32.53
CA SER A 121 -22.56 11.65 -32.03
C SER A 121 -21.73 11.44 -30.77
N ALA A 122 -20.53 12.02 -30.70
CA ALA A 122 -19.69 11.98 -29.51
C ALA A 122 -20.34 12.74 -28.34
N GLU A 123 -20.87 13.95 -28.59
CA GLU A 123 -21.64 14.71 -27.59
C GLU A 123 -22.90 13.95 -27.14
N ALA A 124 -23.60 13.26 -28.05
CA ALA A 124 -24.76 12.46 -27.74
C ALA A 124 -24.41 11.27 -26.84
N ALA A 125 -23.29 10.59 -27.10
CA ALA A 125 -22.79 9.51 -26.25
C ALA A 125 -22.48 10.01 -24.84
N ILE A 126 -21.77 11.14 -24.71
CA ILE A 126 -21.44 11.77 -23.41
C ILE A 126 -22.71 12.16 -22.65
N LYS A 127 -23.65 12.88 -23.30
CA LYS A 127 -24.89 13.33 -22.66
C LYS A 127 -25.81 12.17 -22.29
N THR A 128 -25.80 11.09 -23.09
CA THR A 128 -26.54 9.87 -22.80
C THR A 128 -25.97 9.16 -21.58
N ALA A 129 -24.65 8.96 -21.52
CA ALA A 129 -24.00 8.39 -20.34
C ALA A 129 -24.25 9.26 -19.09
N LYS A 130 -24.18 10.59 -19.25
CA LYS A 130 -24.50 11.54 -18.18
C LYS A 130 -25.95 11.46 -17.70
N LYS A 131 -26.92 11.30 -18.62
CA LYS A 131 -28.34 11.13 -18.25
C LYS A 131 -28.57 9.84 -17.45
N LEU A 132 -27.72 8.83 -17.64
CA LEU A 132 -27.76 7.56 -16.93
C LEU A 132 -26.96 7.58 -15.62
N GLU A 133 -26.26 8.67 -15.26
CA GLU A 133 -25.54 8.78 -13.97
C GLU A 133 -26.44 8.59 -12.74
N GLU A 134 -27.73 8.92 -12.86
CA GLU A 134 -28.74 8.74 -11.80
C GLU A 134 -29.26 7.30 -11.68
N LYS A 135 -28.81 6.40 -12.55
CA LYS A 135 -29.25 5.00 -12.65
C LYS A 135 -28.24 4.06 -12.07
N GLU A 136 -28.70 2.94 -11.54
CA GLU A 136 -27.79 1.89 -11.06
C GLU A 136 -27.49 0.88 -12.18
N LEU A 137 -26.27 0.33 -12.18
CA LEU A 137 -25.86 -0.70 -13.16
C LEU A 137 -26.82 -1.90 -13.19
N LYS A 138 -27.47 -2.21 -12.07
CA LYS A 138 -28.48 -3.29 -11.94
C LYS A 138 -29.72 -3.08 -12.80
N GLU A 139 -29.95 -1.87 -13.29
CA GLU A 139 -31.05 -1.55 -14.20
C GLU A 139 -30.71 -1.91 -15.66
N ILE A 140 -29.44 -2.16 -16.00
CA ILE A 140 -29.00 -2.50 -17.37
C ILE A 140 -28.36 -3.89 -17.46
N ILE A 141 -27.81 -4.46 -16.39
CA ILE A 141 -27.34 -5.85 -16.39
C ILE A 141 -27.94 -6.62 -15.22
N SER A 142 -28.23 -7.91 -15.43
CA SER A 142 -28.86 -8.75 -14.41
C SER A 142 -27.99 -8.92 -13.16
N GLU A 143 -28.63 -9.05 -12.01
CA GLU A 143 -27.96 -9.29 -10.72
C GLU A 143 -27.09 -10.56 -10.75
N SER A 144 -27.53 -11.60 -11.47
CA SER A 144 -26.74 -12.80 -11.73
C SER A 144 -25.44 -12.49 -12.48
N LYS A 145 -25.49 -11.62 -13.50
CA LYS A 145 -24.30 -11.23 -14.27
C LYS A 145 -23.37 -10.31 -13.48
N GLN A 146 -23.92 -9.46 -12.63
CA GLN A 146 -23.14 -8.68 -11.66
C GLN A 146 -22.39 -9.59 -10.69
N GLN A 147 -23.07 -10.60 -10.15
CA GLN A 147 -22.44 -11.60 -9.29
C GLN A 147 -21.37 -12.39 -10.05
N GLN A 148 -21.59 -12.74 -11.31
CA GLN A 148 -20.56 -13.36 -12.15
C GLN A 148 -19.35 -12.45 -12.37
N LEU A 149 -19.56 -11.16 -12.61
CA LEU A 149 -18.48 -10.15 -12.71
C LEU A 149 -17.67 -10.05 -11.42
N LEU A 150 -18.34 -10.07 -10.26
CA LEU A 150 -17.70 -10.02 -8.94
C LEU A 150 -16.94 -11.32 -8.63
N VAL A 151 -17.53 -12.46 -8.96
CA VAL A 151 -16.89 -13.77 -8.80
C VAL A 151 -15.70 -13.91 -9.74
N GLU A 152 -15.77 -13.41 -10.97
CA GLU A 152 -14.65 -13.45 -11.90
C GLU A 152 -13.53 -12.49 -11.48
N ALA A 153 -13.87 -11.28 -11.01
CA ALA A 153 -12.90 -10.36 -10.41
C ALA A 153 -12.22 -10.98 -9.18
N LYS A 154 -12.99 -11.66 -8.32
CA LYS A 154 -12.47 -12.44 -7.20
C LYS A 154 -11.53 -13.56 -7.68
N ASN A 155 -11.96 -14.38 -8.63
CA ASN A 155 -11.19 -15.51 -9.14
C ASN A 155 -9.90 -15.06 -9.86
N LEU A 156 -9.96 -13.97 -10.62
CA LEU A 156 -8.79 -13.38 -11.28
C LEU A 156 -7.81 -12.83 -10.26
N PHE A 157 -8.30 -12.17 -9.21
CA PHE A 157 -7.47 -11.79 -8.07
C PHE A 157 -6.84 -13.05 -7.44
N VAL A 158 -7.61 -14.07 -7.04
CA VAL A 158 -7.08 -15.33 -6.43
C VAL A 158 -6.01 -15.94 -7.34
N LYS A 159 -6.32 -16.08 -8.62
CA LYS A 159 -5.44 -16.74 -9.59
C LYS A 159 -4.16 -15.95 -9.80
N LYS A 160 -4.24 -14.61 -9.90
CA LYS A 160 -3.06 -13.75 -10.04
C LYS A 160 -2.26 -13.71 -8.73
N ALA A 161 -2.93 -13.66 -7.59
CA ALA A 161 -2.36 -13.81 -6.26
C ALA A 161 -1.56 -15.11 -6.10
N CYS A 162 -2.13 -16.25 -6.51
CA CYS A 162 -1.51 -17.57 -6.40
C CYS A 162 -0.43 -17.83 -7.47
N SER A 163 -0.49 -17.18 -8.64
CA SER A 163 0.48 -17.38 -9.74
C SER A 163 1.61 -16.34 -9.77
N ASN A 164 1.39 -15.16 -9.19
CA ASN A 164 2.39 -14.10 -9.13
C ASN A 164 3.34 -14.36 -7.96
N SER A 165 4.65 -14.32 -8.25
CA SER A 165 5.70 -14.41 -7.22
C SER A 165 5.59 -13.35 -6.13
N SER A 166 4.73 -12.34 -6.28
CA SER A 166 4.58 -11.23 -5.32
C SER A 166 3.94 -11.68 -4.01
N LEU A 167 2.86 -12.47 -4.03
CA LEU A 167 2.25 -13.01 -2.80
C LEU A 167 3.11 -14.12 -2.16
N GLU A 168 3.83 -14.86 -3.00
CA GLU A 168 4.90 -15.75 -2.57
C GLU A 168 6.05 -14.98 -1.92
N LYS A 169 6.50 -13.86 -2.50
CA LYS A 169 7.51 -12.96 -1.90
C LYS A 169 6.98 -12.29 -0.64
N ILE A 170 5.69 -11.95 -0.57
CA ILE A 170 5.03 -11.44 0.63
C ILE A 170 5.12 -12.50 1.73
N MET A 171 4.71 -13.75 1.45
CA MET A 171 4.77 -14.84 2.40
C MET A 171 6.20 -15.20 2.79
N LEU A 172 7.14 -15.22 1.83
CA LEU A 172 8.55 -15.46 2.09
C LEU A 172 9.17 -14.32 2.89
N ASN A 173 8.86 -13.06 2.61
CA ASN A 173 9.34 -11.89 3.35
C ASN A 173 8.74 -11.85 4.75
N PHE A 174 7.44 -12.14 4.90
CA PHE A 174 6.76 -12.25 6.18
C PHE A 174 7.38 -13.36 7.04
N VAL A 175 7.56 -14.55 6.47
CA VAL A 175 8.24 -15.66 7.15
C VAL A 175 9.71 -15.32 7.43
N GLN A 176 10.39 -14.59 6.55
CA GLN A 176 11.77 -14.12 6.76
C GLN A 176 11.86 -13.07 7.87
N GLN A 177 10.88 -12.18 8.00
CA GLN A 177 10.77 -11.23 9.11
C GLN A 177 10.47 -11.95 10.43
N LEU A 178 9.57 -12.94 10.42
CA LEU A 178 9.31 -13.83 11.56
C LEU A 178 10.55 -14.61 11.98
N GLN A 179 11.35 -15.05 11.01
CA GLN A 179 12.63 -15.73 11.20
C GLN A 179 13.70 -14.86 11.88
N GLU A 180 13.61 -13.53 11.78
CA GLU A 180 14.56 -12.61 12.42
C GLU A 180 14.21 -12.28 13.89
N GLN A 181 13.01 -12.66 14.36
CA GLN A 181 12.60 -12.50 15.77
C GLN A 181 13.33 -13.48 16.68
N SER A 182 13.64 -13.07 17.90
CA SER A 182 14.21 -13.96 18.92
C SER A 182 13.12 -14.87 19.50
N LEU A 183 13.49 -16.05 20.01
CA LEU A 183 12.54 -16.92 20.70
C LEU A 183 11.84 -16.19 21.85
N ARG A 184 12.50 -15.21 22.51
CA ARG A 184 11.96 -14.42 23.62
C ARG A 184 10.81 -13.56 23.16
N ASP A 185 10.95 -12.98 21.97
CA ASP A 185 9.91 -12.18 21.34
C ASP A 185 8.72 -13.05 20.96
N LEU A 186 8.92 -14.36 20.74
CA LEU A 186 7.91 -15.30 20.25
C LEU A 186 7.04 -15.98 21.32
N ILE A 187 7.36 -15.82 22.61
CA ILE A 187 6.66 -16.48 23.72
C ILE A 187 6.24 -15.47 24.80
N ASP A 188 5.09 -15.72 25.43
CA ASP A 188 4.61 -14.91 26.54
C ASP A 188 5.42 -15.14 27.84
N GLN A 189 5.14 -14.32 28.85
CA GLN A 189 5.85 -14.37 30.14
C GLN A 189 5.57 -15.68 30.92
N ASN A 190 4.41 -16.31 30.75
CA ASN A 190 4.06 -17.55 31.44
C ASN A 190 4.82 -18.74 30.84
N ILE A 191 4.89 -18.82 29.51
CA ILE A 191 5.66 -19.86 28.80
C ILE A 191 7.15 -19.72 29.11
N TYR A 192 7.65 -18.48 29.18
CA TYR A 192 9.01 -18.20 29.61
C TYR A 192 9.31 -18.68 31.04
N LEU A 193 8.34 -18.56 31.96
CA LEU A 193 8.44 -19.12 33.32
C LEU A 193 8.36 -20.66 33.32
N GLU A 194 7.54 -21.28 32.47
CA GLU A 194 7.50 -22.75 32.32
C GLU A 194 8.83 -23.30 31.77
N LEU A 195 9.44 -22.62 30.80
CA LEU A 195 10.79 -22.96 30.31
C LEU A 195 11.84 -22.92 31.43
N LYS A 196 11.73 -21.94 32.34
CA LYS A 196 12.58 -21.86 33.53
C LYS A 196 12.46 -23.09 34.40
N GLU A 197 11.25 -23.53 34.68
CA GLU A 197 11.03 -24.74 35.47
C GLU A 197 11.49 -26.01 34.76
N ILE A 198 11.31 -26.11 33.44
CA ILE A 198 11.78 -27.25 32.63
C ILE A 198 13.31 -27.37 32.71
N MET A 199 14.03 -26.26 32.52
CA MET A 199 15.49 -26.25 32.58
C MET A 199 16.02 -26.58 33.98
N LYS A 200 15.40 -26.06 35.05
CA LYS A 200 15.73 -26.44 36.43
C LYS A 200 15.60 -27.95 36.66
N ASN A 201 14.51 -28.56 36.17
CA ASN A 201 14.28 -29.99 36.29
C ASN A 201 15.34 -30.82 35.53
N LEU A 202 15.75 -30.36 34.35
CA LEU A 202 16.76 -31.01 33.52
C LEU A 202 18.13 -31.04 34.21
N ILE A 203 18.54 -29.91 34.82
CA ILE A 203 19.78 -29.81 35.58
C ILE A 203 19.74 -30.74 36.81
N ASN A 204 18.62 -30.78 37.52
CA ASN A 204 18.42 -31.67 38.66
C ASN A 204 18.53 -33.16 38.26
N TYR A 205 18.00 -33.55 37.09
CA TYR A 205 18.17 -34.92 36.57
C TYR A 205 19.64 -35.29 36.32
N LEU A 206 20.42 -34.37 35.75
CA LEU A 206 21.86 -34.58 35.51
C LEU A 206 22.62 -34.76 36.84
N GLN A 207 22.31 -33.96 37.85
CA GLN A 207 22.94 -34.02 39.17
C GLN A 207 22.61 -35.33 39.92
N ILE A 208 21.34 -35.73 39.93
CA ILE A 208 20.89 -36.98 40.54
C ILE A 208 21.56 -38.18 39.86
N ASN A 209 21.67 -38.18 38.55
CA ASN A 209 22.27 -39.29 37.80
C ASN A 209 23.79 -39.34 37.99
N GLN A 210 24.48 -38.19 38.07
CA GLN A 210 25.91 -38.12 38.40
C GLN A 210 26.22 -38.75 39.78
N SER A 211 25.37 -38.52 40.78
CA SER A 211 25.58 -39.05 42.14
C SER A 211 25.59 -40.59 42.18
N LYS A 212 24.84 -41.23 41.28
CA LYS A 212 24.63 -42.69 41.18
C LYS A 212 25.70 -43.43 40.38
N LEU A 213 26.60 -42.74 39.68
CA LEU A 213 27.63 -43.35 38.83
C LEU A 213 28.79 -43.96 39.66
N GLN A 214 29.35 -45.09 39.17
CA GLN A 214 30.59 -45.68 39.70
C GLN A 214 31.81 -44.81 39.37
N ASN A 215 32.92 -44.94 40.13
CA ASN A 215 34.11 -44.07 40.00
C ASN A 215 34.73 -44.02 38.60
N SER A 216 34.68 -45.12 37.82
CA SER A 216 35.16 -45.16 36.43
C SER A 216 34.26 -44.35 35.49
N SER A 217 32.95 -44.53 35.57
CA SER A 217 31.95 -43.78 34.78
C SER A 217 31.89 -42.30 35.17
N LYS A 218 32.16 -41.96 36.44
CA LYS A 218 32.36 -40.57 36.87
C LYS A 218 33.57 -39.95 36.17
N LYS A 219 34.69 -40.68 36.04
CA LYS A 219 35.89 -40.18 35.37
C LYS A 219 35.67 -39.99 33.86
N GLU A 220 34.89 -40.86 33.23
CA GLU A 220 34.50 -40.74 31.82
C GLU A 220 33.55 -39.55 31.59
N LEU A 221 32.52 -39.40 32.43
CA LEU A 221 31.65 -38.21 32.44
C LEU A 221 32.46 -36.93 32.61
N LEU A 222 33.41 -36.90 33.56
CA LEU A 222 34.29 -35.75 33.79
C LEU A 222 35.12 -35.42 32.57
N THR A 223 35.61 -36.44 31.85
CA THR A 223 36.36 -36.25 30.61
C THR A 223 35.45 -35.68 29.52
N LYS A 224 34.23 -36.21 29.38
CA LYS A 224 33.24 -35.70 28.41
C LYS A 224 32.72 -34.31 28.73
N LEU A 225 32.59 -33.93 30.01
CA LEU A 225 32.26 -32.57 30.44
C LEU A 225 33.44 -31.61 30.19
N LYS A 226 34.67 -32.09 30.38
CA LYS A 226 35.88 -31.34 30.05
C LYS A 226 35.97 -31.04 28.55
N ASP A 227 35.63 -32.03 27.72
CA ASP A 227 35.56 -31.89 26.27
C ASP A 227 34.35 -31.02 25.85
N LEU A 228 33.19 -31.21 26.51
CA LEU A 228 31.93 -30.52 26.21
C LEU A 228 32.08 -29.02 26.24
N PHE A 229 32.77 -28.46 27.23
CA PHE A 229 32.97 -27.01 27.37
C PHE A 229 34.37 -26.56 26.91
N LYS A 230 35.19 -27.49 26.38
CA LYS A 230 36.64 -27.32 26.19
C LYS A 230 37.34 -26.66 27.37
N LEU A 231 37.11 -27.18 28.58
CA LEU A 231 37.63 -26.59 29.82
C LEU A 231 39.16 -26.46 29.85
N ASP A 232 39.89 -27.27 29.07
CA ASP A 232 41.34 -27.08 28.87
C ASP A 232 41.67 -25.78 28.14
N GLN A 233 40.90 -25.43 27.09
CA GLN A 233 41.07 -24.19 26.36
C GLN A 233 40.55 -23.01 27.16
N THR A 234 39.33 -23.10 27.72
CA THR A 234 38.77 -22.06 28.58
C THR A 234 39.67 -21.77 29.77
N GLY A 235 40.21 -22.82 30.40
CA GLY A 235 41.18 -22.70 31.49
C GLY A 235 42.45 -21.96 31.07
N ARG A 236 42.98 -22.22 29.86
CA ARG A 236 44.14 -21.48 29.31
C ARG A 236 43.82 -20.01 29.05
N GLU A 237 42.69 -19.72 28.38
CA GLU A 237 42.27 -18.36 28.07
C GLU A 237 41.97 -17.55 29.33
N LEU A 238 41.33 -18.17 30.33
CA LEU A 238 41.10 -17.56 31.64
C LEU A 238 42.42 -17.27 32.37
N ILE A 239 43.39 -18.19 32.29
CA ILE A 239 44.74 -17.96 32.84
C ILE A 239 45.40 -16.76 32.18
N GLU A 240 45.42 -16.68 30.84
CA GLU A 240 46.01 -15.56 30.12
C GLU A 240 45.36 -14.22 30.49
N GLN A 241 44.05 -14.20 30.66
CA GLN A 241 43.31 -13.00 31.07
C GLN A 241 43.58 -12.61 32.52
N ILE A 242 43.59 -13.57 33.45
CA ILE A 242 43.99 -13.34 34.85
C ILE A 242 45.44 -12.83 34.92
N GLN A 243 46.33 -13.37 34.09
CA GLN A 243 47.73 -12.94 34.01
C GLN A 243 47.89 -11.50 33.50
N ALA A 244 46.91 -10.99 32.74
CA ALA A 244 46.90 -9.63 32.18
C ALA A 244 46.29 -8.58 33.11
N LEU A 245 45.51 -9.00 34.12
CA LEU A 245 44.92 -8.10 35.12
C LEU A 245 46.01 -7.37 35.91
N ARG A 246 45.77 -6.09 36.23
CA ARG A 246 46.57 -5.33 37.18
C ARG A 246 45.96 -5.37 38.56
N LEU A 247 46.79 -5.19 39.58
CA LEU A 247 46.32 -5.11 40.97
C LEU A 247 45.27 -3.99 41.15
N SER A 248 45.43 -2.86 40.45
CA SER A 248 44.50 -1.73 40.42
C SER A 248 43.16 -2.02 39.75
N ASP A 249 43.03 -3.09 38.95
CA ASP A 249 41.76 -3.47 38.32
C ASP A 249 40.82 -4.17 39.34
N LEU A 250 41.38 -4.75 40.40
CA LEU A 250 40.65 -5.54 41.41
C LEU A 250 40.42 -4.78 42.71
N ILE A 251 41.42 -4.00 43.15
CA ILE A 251 41.43 -3.31 44.45
C ILE A 251 41.03 -1.84 44.24
N LYS A 252 40.30 -1.26 45.22
CA LYS A 252 39.94 0.17 45.26
C LYS A 252 41.19 1.05 45.17
N SER A 253 41.01 2.30 44.73
CA SER A 253 42.12 3.23 44.50
C SER A 253 42.84 3.60 45.81
N GLU A 254 44.09 4.07 45.68
CA GLU A 254 44.89 4.50 46.83
C GLU A 254 44.20 5.57 47.68
N ALA A 255 43.39 6.45 47.06
CA ALA A 255 42.61 7.46 47.77
C ALA A 255 41.49 6.82 48.60
N GLU A 256 40.73 5.90 48.02
CA GLU A 256 39.63 5.19 48.70
C GLU A 256 40.16 4.33 49.86
N LEU A 257 41.29 3.65 49.68
CA LEU A 257 41.89 2.84 50.75
C LEU A 257 42.48 3.70 51.89
N LYS A 258 42.96 4.91 51.60
CA LYS A 258 43.44 5.86 52.63
C LYS A 258 42.30 6.44 53.46
N GLU A 259 41.12 6.61 52.88
CA GLU A 259 39.91 7.01 53.64
C GLU A 259 39.48 5.89 54.60
N ILE A 260 39.41 4.66 54.12
CA ILE A 260 39.02 3.48 54.94
C ILE A 260 39.98 3.25 56.12
N THR A 261 41.28 3.52 55.94
CA THR A 261 42.27 3.38 57.03
C THR A 261 42.23 4.48 58.06
N ALA A 262 41.82 5.70 57.69
CA ALA A 262 41.65 6.79 58.65
C ALA A 262 40.58 6.47 59.71
N GLU A 263 39.65 5.56 59.40
CA GLU A 263 38.59 5.08 60.29
C GLU A 263 39.01 3.87 61.14
N ALA A 264 40.26 3.41 61.02
CA ALA A 264 40.83 2.23 61.71
C ALA A 264 40.08 0.89 61.45
N GLU A 265 39.25 0.81 60.42
CA GLU A 265 38.42 -0.37 60.14
C GLU A 265 39.25 -1.60 59.72
N ILE A 266 40.25 -1.42 58.83
CA ILE A 266 41.10 -2.51 58.34
C ILE A 266 41.96 -3.09 59.47
N SER A 267 42.59 -2.24 60.28
CA SER A 267 43.42 -2.66 61.41
C SER A 267 42.63 -3.52 62.41
N LYS A 268 41.36 -3.15 62.65
CA LYS A 268 40.45 -3.88 63.53
C LYS A 268 40.11 -5.26 62.96
N LEU A 269 39.73 -5.34 61.68
CA LEU A 269 39.44 -6.62 61.02
C LEU A 269 40.67 -7.55 61.00
N ILE A 270 41.85 -7.01 60.68
CA ILE A 270 43.11 -7.77 60.72
C ILE A 270 43.37 -8.29 62.14
N LYS A 271 43.17 -7.46 63.17
CA LYS A 271 43.34 -7.87 64.57
C LYS A 271 42.40 -9.01 64.95
N GLU A 272 41.13 -8.95 64.55
CA GLU A 272 40.15 -10.02 64.83
C GLU A 272 40.50 -11.33 64.10
N ILE A 273 40.96 -11.26 62.85
CA ILE A 273 41.48 -12.44 62.12
C ILE A 273 42.72 -13.02 62.83
N LEU A 274 43.63 -12.17 63.34
CA LEU A 274 44.80 -12.62 64.11
C LEU A 274 44.41 -13.25 65.45
N VAL A 275 43.31 -12.82 66.08
CA VAL A 275 42.76 -13.46 67.28
C VAL A 275 42.26 -14.86 66.93
N ASN A 276 41.52 -15.02 65.82
CA ASN A 276 41.08 -16.34 65.35
C ASN A 276 42.28 -17.27 65.05
N LEU A 277 43.32 -16.74 64.42
CA LEU A 277 44.58 -17.47 64.20
C LEU A 277 45.24 -17.88 65.53
N LYS A 278 45.30 -16.97 66.52
CA LYS A 278 45.85 -17.27 67.85
C LYS A 278 45.06 -18.40 68.53
N ILE A 279 43.73 -18.38 68.46
CA ILE A 279 42.85 -19.42 69.02
C ILE A 279 43.12 -20.77 68.36
N GLU A 280 43.18 -20.81 67.03
CA GLU A 280 43.42 -22.06 66.30
C GLU A 280 44.81 -22.64 66.58
N ILE A 281 45.85 -21.80 66.67
CA ILE A 281 47.19 -22.28 67.05
C ILE A 281 47.19 -22.79 68.51
N GLN A 282 46.49 -22.13 69.44
CA GLN A 282 46.36 -22.59 70.84
C GLN A 282 45.73 -23.98 70.94
N ASN A 283 44.74 -24.26 70.09
CA ASN A 283 44.04 -25.55 70.03
C ASN A 283 44.76 -26.61 69.19
N SER A 284 45.91 -26.27 68.60
CA SER A 284 46.63 -27.15 67.68
C SER A 284 47.76 -27.95 68.35
N GLU A 285 48.09 -29.10 67.76
CA GLU A 285 49.27 -29.90 68.12
C GLU A 285 50.50 -29.54 67.28
N ILE A 286 50.54 -28.36 66.67
CA ILE A 286 51.62 -27.99 65.75
C ILE A 286 52.91 -27.77 66.52
N CYS A 287 53.97 -28.47 66.11
CA CYS A 287 55.27 -28.41 66.75
C CYS A 287 56.30 -27.64 65.91
N LEU A 288 57.41 -27.22 66.52
CA LEU A 288 58.51 -26.54 65.82
C LEU A 288 58.99 -27.31 64.58
N ALA A 289 58.99 -28.64 64.62
CA ALA A 289 59.33 -29.51 63.50
C ALA A 289 58.45 -29.26 62.26
N ASP A 290 57.18 -28.90 62.46
CA ASP A 290 56.23 -28.65 61.37
C ASP A 290 56.56 -27.33 60.64
N LEU A 291 57.24 -26.39 61.31
CA LEU A 291 57.70 -25.13 60.73
C LEU A 291 59.10 -25.22 60.10
N MET A 292 59.85 -26.31 60.28
CA MET A 292 61.26 -26.40 59.87
C MET A 292 61.46 -27.09 58.52
N THR A 293 62.20 -26.48 57.60
CA THR A 293 62.68 -27.13 56.36
C THR A 293 63.90 -28.02 56.62
N GLU A 294 64.23 -28.96 55.72
CA GLU A 294 65.42 -29.82 55.89
C GLU A 294 66.73 -29.04 55.98
N GLY A 295 66.85 -27.90 55.27
CA GLY A 295 67.98 -26.99 55.42
C GLY A 295 68.09 -26.44 56.84
N ILE A 296 66.98 -25.96 57.38
CA ILE A 296 66.94 -25.43 58.75
C ILE A 296 67.12 -26.52 59.80
N LYS A 297 66.64 -27.75 59.57
CA LYS A 297 66.95 -28.89 60.45
C LYS A 297 68.44 -29.19 60.47
N ASN A 298 69.14 -29.04 59.35
CA ASN A 298 70.59 -29.24 59.28
C ASN A 298 71.35 -28.10 59.95
N ASP A 299 70.95 -26.85 59.74
CA ASP A 299 71.51 -25.68 60.44
C ASP A 299 71.29 -25.80 61.95
N PHE A 300 70.10 -26.24 62.37
CA PHE A 300 69.77 -26.50 63.77
C PHE A 300 70.63 -27.62 64.35
N ARG A 301 70.88 -28.72 63.62
CA ARG A 301 71.80 -29.78 64.05
C ARG A 301 73.24 -29.30 64.13
N ALA A 302 73.69 -28.44 63.22
CA ALA A 302 75.02 -27.85 63.24
C ALA A 302 75.18 -26.93 64.47
N ASP A 303 74.18 -26.11 64.76
CA ASP A 303 74.14 -25.25 65.94
C ASP A 303 74.09 -26.11 67.22
N LEU A 304 73.31 -27.20 67.23
CA LEU A 304 73.31 -28.19 68.32
C LEU A 304 74.66 -28.89 68.49
N ALA A 305 75.42 -29.14 67.41
CA ALA A 305 76.77 -29.70 67.49
C ALA A 305 77.76 -28.71 68.14
N VAL A 306 77.60 -27.41 67.86
CA VAL A 306 78.36 -26.33 68.52
C VAL A 306 77.96 -26.22 69.99
N LEU A 307 76.66 -26.30 70.29
CA LEU A 307 76.07 -26.27 71.63
C LEU A 307 76.58 -27.45 72.48
N THR A 308 76.44 -28.68 71.99
CA THR A 308 76.88 -29.89 72.70
C THR A 308 78.38 -29.92 72.93
N LYS A 309 79.20 -29.41 72.01
CA LYS A 309 80.65 -29.27 72.19
C LYS A 309 80.99 -28.24 73.27
N ALA A 310 80.28 -27.11 73.31
CA ALA A 310 80.42 -26.11 74.36
C ALA A 310 80.00 -26.65 75.73
N GLY A 311 78.83 -27.31 75.80
CA GLY A 311 78.33 -27.97 77.00
C GLY A 311 79.29 -29.06 77.50
N THR A 312 79.88 -29.84 76.60
CA THR A 312 80.89 -30.85 76.95
C THR A 312 82.12 -30.21 77.60
N LYS A 313 82.58 -29.07 77.07
CA LYS A 313 83.72 -28.34 77.64
C LYS A 313 83.40 -27.84 79.05
N GLU A 314 82.19 -27.33 79.29
CA GLU A 314 81.76 -26.88 80.61
C GLU A 314 81.55 -28.05 81.59
N ILE A 315 80.99 -29.18 81.13
CA ILE A 315 80.87 -30.40 81.95
C ILE A 315 82.24 -30.93 82.36
N LEU A 316 83.19 -31.02 81.42
CA LEU A 316 84.56 -31.43 81.72
C LEU A 316 85.25 -30.43 82.66
N ALA A 317 85.07 -29.13 82.46
CA ALA A 317 85.60 -28.11 83.35
C ALA A 317 85.01 -28.21 84.77
N PHE A 318 83.73 -28.53 84.90
CA PHE A 318 83.09 -28.79 86.20
C PHE A 318 83.73 -30.00 86.88
N VAL A 319 83.82 -31.15 86.18
CA VAL A 319 84.44 -32.39 86.70
C VAL A 319 85.90 -32.15 87.08
N ASP A 320 86.66 -31.41 86.27
CA ASP A 320 88.05 -31.03 86.57
C ASP A 320 88.13 -30.17 87.84
N SER A 321 87.24 -29.18 87.97
CA SER A 321 87.20 -28.29 89.15
C SER A 321 86.80 -29.01 90.45
N GLU A 322 86.22 -30.20 90.34
CA GLU A 322 85.75 -31.02 91.45
C GLU A 322 86.49 -32.37 91.56
N SER A 323 87.59 -32.54 90.80
CA SER A 323 88.35 -33.78 90.67
C SER A 323 88.78 -34.37 92.01
N GLU A 324 89.28 -33.54 92.93
CA GLU A 324 89.72 -33.97 94.26
C GLU A 324 88.55 -34.51 95.10
N ASN A 325 87.43 -33.78 95.13
CA ASN A 325 86.22 -34.18 95.87
C ASN A 325 85.60 -35.46 95.32
N LEU A 326 85.54 -35.58 93.98
CA LEU A 326 84.99 -36.76 93.32
C LEU A 326 85.88 -38.00 93.51
N ASN A 327 87.21 -37.84 93.49
CA ASN A 327 88.14 -38.93 93.81
C ASN A 327 87.95 -39.43 95.24
N GLN A 328 87.88 -38.52 96.21
CA GLN A 328 87.62 -38.89 97.59
C GLN A 328 86.29 -39.63 97.73
N LEU A 329 85.23 -39.14 97.09
CA LEU A 329 83.91 -39.78 97.10
C LEU A 329 83.97 -41.23 96.57
N ILE A 330 84.66 -41.46 95.45
CA ILE A 330 84.83 -42.80 94.86
C ILE A 330 85.62 -43.71 95.80
N LEU A 331 86.78 -43.26 96.28
CA LEU A 331 87.64 -44.06 97.16
C LEU A 331 86.94 -44.43 98.47
N THR A 332 86.22 -43.49 99.09
CA THR A 332 85.43 -43.75 100.29
C THR A 332 84.26 -44.70 100.01
N ALA A 333 83.67 -44.68 98.80
CA ALA A 333 82.63 -45.65 98.42
C ALA A 333 83.20 -47.07 98.26
N VAL A 334 84.43 -47.19 97.73
CA VAL A 334 85.16 -48.45 97.63
C VAL A 334 85.47 -49.01 99.03
N GLU A 335 86.01 -48.18 99.93
CA GLU A 335 86.29 -48.55 101.33
C GLU A 335 85.02 -49.01 102.06
N ALA A 336 83.93 -48.24 101.94
CA ALA A 336 82.65 -48.59 102.58
C ALA A 336 82.05 -49.91 102.05
N GLU A 337 82.24 -50.24 100.76
CA GLU A 337 81.79 -51.52 100.22
C GLU A 337 82.68 -52.69 100.68
N ILE A 338 83.98 -52.45 100.86
CA ILE A 338 84.90 -53.46 101.43
C ILE A 338 84.54 -53.76 102.88
N GLU A 339 84.29 -52.73 103.70
CA GLU A 339 83.84 -52.88 105.08
C GLU A 339 82.49 -53.60 105.21
N ALA A 340 81.58 -53.39 104.25
CA ALA A 340 80.30 -54.08 104.19
C ALA A 340 80.41 -55.55 103.72
N SER A 341 81.56 -55.96 103.19
CA SER A 341 81.82 -57.35 102.77
C SER A 341 82.21 -58.21 103.98
N SER A 342 81.97 -59.52 103.95
CA SER A 342 82.32 -60.42 105.07
C SER A 342 83.27 -61.56 104.67
N GLY A 343 84.07 -62.02 105.63
CA GLY A 343 84.97 -63.17 105.46
C GLY A 343 86.06 -62.99 104.39
N PHE A 344 86.31 -64.06 103.62
CA PHE A 344 87.34 -64.08 102.57
C PHE A 344 87.11 -63.07 101.44
N GLN A 345 85.85 -62.69 101.17
CA GLN A 345 85.49 -61.72 100.13
C GLN A 345 85.97 -60.31 100.49
N ALA A 346 85.80 -59.89 101.76
CA ALA A 346 86.31 -58.62 102.27
C ALA A 346 87.84 -58.57 102.22
N MET A 347 88.51 -59.63 102.67
CA MET A 347 89.98 -59.73 102.62
C MET A 347 90.51 -59.65 101.19
N SER A 348 89.83 -60.31 100.24
CA SER A 348 90.22 -60.28 98.83
C SER A 348 90.04 -58.90 98.20
N ARG A 349 88.87 -58.26 98.40
CA ARG A 349 88.59 -56.89 97.92
C ARG A 349 89.55 -55.87 98.55
N GLN A 350 89.84 -55.98 99.85
CA GLN A 350 90.81 -55.14 100.56
C GLN A 350 92.23 -55.32 100.02
N GLY A 351 92.65 -56.55 99.72
CA GLY A 351 93.96 -56.84 99.14
C GLY A 351 94.14 -56.20 97.77
N ILE A 352 93.13 -56.31 96.90
CA ILE A 352 93.12 -55.67 95.58
C ILE A 352 93.15 -54.14 95.70
N TYR A 353 92.31 -53.56 96.58
CA TYR A 353 92.24 -52.11 96.78
C TYR A 353 93.53 -51.53 97.38
N SER A 354 94.14 -52.19 98.37
CA SER A 354 95.40 -51.75 98.99
C SER A 354 96.52 -51.72 97.95
N LYS A 355 96.59 -52.73 97.07
CA LYS A 355 97.58 -52.77 95.99
C LYS A 355 97.34 -51.71 94.92
N TYR A 356 96.07 -51.42 94.60
CA TYR A 356 95.71 -50.31 93.72
C TYR A 356 96.16 -48.96 94.31
N LYS A 357 95.99 -48.76 95.62
CA LYS A 357 96.39 -47.53 96.33
C LYS A 357 97.92 -47.37 96.40
N GLU A 358 98.67 -48.45 96.63
CA GLU A 358 100.14 -48.45 96.63
C GLU A 358 100.74 -48.05 95.28
N ASN A 359 100.09 -48.43 94.18
CA ASN A 359 100.55 -48.19 92.82
C ASN A 359 99.71 -47.11 92.11
N ILE A 360 99.03 -46.22 92.85
CA ILE A 360 98.06 -45.28 92.28
C ILE A 360 98.70 -44.24 91.33
N GLU A 361 99.98 -43.95 91.48
CA GLU A 361 100.73 -43.09 90.55
C GLU A 361 100.91 -43.76 89.18
N GLU A 362 101.08 -45.09 89.13
CA GLU A 362 101.18 -45.86 87.88
C GLU A 362 99.78 -46.16 87.30
N TYR A 363 98.82 -46.49 88.16
CA TYR A 363 97.48 -46.86 87.74
C TYR A 363 96.58 -45.66 87.45
N GLY A 364 96.84 -44.48 88.01
CA GLY A 364 96.04 -43.26 87.84
C GLY A 364 94.82 -43.18 88.77
N LEU A 365 94.40 -41.94 89.09
CA LEU A 365 93.23 -41.67 89.93
C LEU A 365 91.92 -42.08 89.24
N PRO A 366 90.90 -42.57 90.00
CA PRO A 366 89.62 -43.00 89.43
C PRO A 366 88.94 -41.94 88.55
N ILE A 367 88.96 -40.66 88.98
CA ILE A 367 88.33 -39.58 88.22
C ILE A 367 89.08 -39.27 86.92
N THR A 368 90.40 -39.50 86.84
CA THR A 368 91.18 -39.27 85.63
C THR A 368 90.82 -40.29 84.55
N HIS A 369 90.56 -41.53 84.95
CA HIS A 369 89.98 -42.55 84.07
C HIS A 369 88.56 -42.20 83.67
N LEU A 370 87.75 -41.70 84.59
CA LEU A 370 86.39 -41.24 84.28
C LEU A 370 86.40 -40.04 83.32
N GLN A 371 87.28 -39.05 83.50
CA GLN A 371 87.44 -37.91 82.59
C GLN A 371 87.90 -38.35 81.20
N THR A 372 88.85 -39.30 81.11
CA THR A 372 89.32 -39.86 79.84
C THR A 372 88.21 -40.67 79.17
N TYR A 373 87.46 -41.44 79.95
CA TYR A 373 86.28 -42.17 79.49
C TYR A 373 85.20 -41.20 79.00
N LEU A 374 84.83 -40.18 79.77
CA LEU A 374 83.85 -39.18 79.40
C LEU A 374 84.29 -38.41 78.16
N LYS A 375 85.55 -37.98 78.07
CA LYS A 375 86.09 -37.28 76.89
C LYS A 375 86.06 -38.13 75.63
N SER A 376 86.38 -39.43 75.73
CA SER A 376 86.31 -40.37 74.59
C SER A 376 84.88 -40.77 74.25
N LYS A 377 84.05 -41.05 75.27
CA LYS A 377 82.65 -41.45 75.15
C LYS A 377 81.78 -40.33 74.59
N ILE A 378 81.88 -39.12 75.15
CA ILE A 378 81.16 -37.94 74.66
C ILE A 378 81.60 -37.60 73.24
N LYS A 379 82.89 -37.72 72.91
CA LYS A 379 83.35 -37.56 71.52
C LYS A 379 82.78 -38.63 70.58
N SER A 380 82.70 -39.89 71.03
CA SER A 380 82.17 -41.00 70.22
C SER A 380 80.65 -40.96 70.06
N ASP A 381 79.92 -40.42 71.04
CA ASP A 381 78.46 -40.33 71.04
C ASP A 381 77.97 -38.90 70.75
N GLN A 382 78.86 -37.97 70.33
CA GLN A 382 78.52 -36.56 70.12
C GLN A 382 77.36 -36.41 69.12
N GLN A 383 77.40 -37.18 68.03
CA GLN A 383 76.33 -37.17 67.04
C GLN A 383 75.01 -37.71 67.61
N LYS A 384 75.05 -38.75 68.45
CA LYS A 384 73.84 -39.26 69.13
C LYS A 384 73.26 -38.24 70.10
N LEU A 385 74.11 -37.47 70.78
CA LEU A 385 73.67 -36.39 71.68
C LEU A 385 72.99 -35.27 70.91
N VAL A 386 73.57 -34.86 69.77
CA VAL A 386 72.97 -33.87 68.87
C VAL A 386 71.60 -34.34 68.38
N GLU A 387 71.48 -35.59 67.90
CA GLU A 387 70.20 -36.13 67.43
C GLU A 387 69.18 -36.25 68.57
N ASN A 388 69.57 -36.72 69.76
CA ASN A 388 68.64 -36.83 70.89
C ASN A 388 68.11 -35.47 71.37
N LEU A 389 68.95 -34.44 71.36
CA LEU A 389 68.52 -33.08 71.70
C LEU A 389 67.64 -32.49 70.60
N PHE A 390 68.01 -32.72 69.34
CA PHE A 390 67.21 -32.32 68.18
C PHE A 390 65.80 -32.93 68.23
N GLU A 391 65.68 -34.23 68.52
CA GLU A 391 64.40 -34.92 68.68
C GLU A 391 63.52 -34.32 69.79
N LYS A 392 64.12 -33.88 70.90
CA LYS A 392 63.36 -33.22 71.98
C LYS A 392 62.90 -31.83 71.61
N ILE A 393 63.76 -31.03 70.97
CA ILE A 393 63.47 -29.63 70.67
C ILE A 393 62.48 -29.50 69.52
N LYS A 394 62.61 -30.32 68.46
CA LYS A 394 61.72 -30.25 67.30
C LYS A 394 60.25 -30.54 67.67
N ASN A 395 60.00 -31.28 68.75
CA ASN A 395 58.65 -31.66 69.20
C ASN A 395 58.04 -30.66 70.20
N ILE A 396 58.63 -29.49 70.40
CA ILE A 396 58.03 -28.42 71.23
C ILE A 396 56.83 -27.81 70.48
N ASN A 397 55.67 -27.72 71.13
CA ASN A 397 54.47 -27.10 70.56
C ASN A 397 54.64 -25.58 70.43
N ILE A 398 54.20 -25.03 69.29
CA ILE A 398 54.29 -23.60 68.95
C ILE A 398 53.45 -22.73 69.89
N ASN A 399 52.39 -23.27 70.48
CA ASN A 399 51.51 -22.52 71.39
C ASN A 399 52.26 -21.86 72.56
N ARG A 400 53.41 -22.41 72.98
CA ARG A 400 54.26 -21.87 74.04
C ARG A 400 54.88 -20.51 73.72
N PHE A 401 54.93 -20.12 72.45
CA PHE A 401 55.50 -18.84 72.02
C PHE A 401 54.44 -17.73 71.85
N LEU A 402 53.14 -18.06 71.93
CA LEU A 402 52.05 -17.14 71.56
C LEU A 402 51.78 -16.00 72.55
N ASP A 403 52.08 -16.20 73.84
CA ASP A 403 51.80 -15.19 74.88
C ASP A 403 52.76 -14.01 74.83
N GLN A 404 53.87 -14.15 74.11
CA GLN A 404 54.87 -13.10 73.92
C GLN A 404 54.65 -12.32 72.60
N VAL A 405 53.60 -12.62 71.85
CA VAL A 405 53.25 -11.94 70.60
C VAL A 405 52.28 -10.78 70.87
N ASP A 406 52.73 -9.57 70.57
CA ASP A 406 51.90 -8.35 70.60
C ASP A 406 51.05 -8.25 69.32
N LEU A 407 49.75 -8.56 69.44
CA LEU A 407 48.81 -8.55 68.32
C LEU A 407 48.52 -7.14 67.80
N ASP A 408 48.58 -6.11 68.65
CA ASP A 408 48.34 -4.72 68.24
C ASP A 408 49.52 -4.19 67.41
N SER A 409 50.75 -4.49 67.85
CA SER A 409 51.94 -4.18 67.04
C SER A 409 51.94 -4.95 65.71
N LEU A 410 51.47 -6.19 65.72
CA LEU A 410 51.43 -7.04 64.52
C LEU A 410 50.35 -6.59 63.53
N SER A 411 49.15 -6.24 63.98
CA SER A 411 48.06 -5.79 63.09
C SER A 411 48.45 -4.51 62.35
N LEU A 412 49.01 -3.52 63.06
CA LEU A 412 49.50 -2.27 62.47
C LEU A 412 50.62 -2.51 61.45
N LYS A 413 51.55 -3.42 61.73
CA LYS A 413 52.61 -3.79 60.77
C LYS A 413 52.05 -4.47 59.54
N LEU A 414 51.06 -5.36 59.68
CA LEU A 414 50.44 -6.05 58.54
C LEU A 414 49.62 -5.11 57.67
N GLU A 415 48.89 -4.17 58.29
CA GLU A 415 48.21 -3.09 57.60
C GLU A 415 49.21 -2.27 56.79
N GLN A 416 50.29 -1.78 57.43
CA GLN A 416 51.34 -1.02 56.73
C GLN A 416 51.96 -1.82 55.58
N LEU A 417 52.27 -3.11 55.79
CA LEU A 417 52.80 -3.98 54.74
C LEU A 417 51.84 -4.12 53.56
N PHE A 418 50.53 -4.21 53.81
CA PHE A 418 49.52 -4.24 52.75
C PHE A 418 49.52 -2.94 51.94
N PHE A 419 49.59 -1.78 52.59
CA PHE A 419 49.65 -0.49 51.91
C PHE A 419 50.93 -0.28 51.13
N ASP A 420 52.08 -0.63 51.72
CA ASP A 420 53.37 -0.56 51.04
C ASP A 420 53.37 -1.49 49.82
N PHE A 421 52.83 -2.71 49.96
CA PHE A 421 52.68 -3.66 48.86
C PHE A 421 51.76 -3.12 47.76
N TYR A 422 50.60 -2.56 48.10
CA TYR A 422 49.70 -2.00 47.10
C TYR A 422 50.33 -0.79 46.40
N ALA A 423 50.96 0.13 47.13
CA ALA A 423 51.61 1.30 46.56
C ALA A 423 52.76 0.93 45.61
N GLU A 424 53.54 -0.10 45.95
CA GLU A 424 54.64 -0.60 45.11
C GLU A 424 54.15 -1.35 43.85
N ASN A 425 52.97 -1.98 43.90
CA ASN A 425 52.54 -2.97 42.90
C ASN A 425 51.20 -2.67 42.21
N ASN A 426 50.49 -1.58 42.53
CA ASN A 426 49.14 -1.30 42.02
C ASN A 426 49.03 -1.35 40.48
N ASN A 427 50.03 -0.85 39.76
CA ASN A 427 50.05 -0.79 38.30
C ASN A 427 50.69 -2.04 37.65
N GLN A 428 51.26 -2.94 38.44
CA GLN A 428 51.87 -4.17 37.97
C GLN A 428 50.80 -5.22 37.67
N ARG A 429 51.11 -6.11 36.72
CA ARG A 429 50.27 -7.26 36.40
C ARG A 429 50.39 -8.32 37.49
N LEU A 430 49.35 -9.13 37.68
CA LEU A 430 49.39 -10.23 38.66
C LEU A 430 50.55 -11.21 38.40
N THR A 431 50.99 -11.38 37.15
CA THR A 431 52.17 -12.19 36.79
C THR A 431 53.51 -11.58 37.18
N GLU A 432 53.58 -10.27 37.31
CA GLU A 432 54.79 -9.56 37.74
C GLU A 432 54.92 -9.62 39.27
N ILE A 433 53.77 -9.72 39.96
CA ILE A 433 53.65 -9.77 41.42
C ILE A 433 53.80 -11.20 41.96
N PHE A 434 53.14 -12.18 41.32
CA PHE A 434 53.11 -13.57 41.75
C PHE A 434 53.99 -14.46 40.84
N SER A 435 54.59 -15.51 41.40
CA SER A 435 55.49 -16.39 40.64
C SER A 435 54.79 -17.04 39.44
N ALA A 436 55.52 -17.17 38.32
CA ALA A 436 55.02 -17.85 37.11
C ALA A 436 54.58 -19.30 37.40
N ASP A 437 55.21 -19.95 38.40
CA ASP A 437 54.89 -21.31 38.85
C ASP A 437 53.46 -21.44 39.41
N LEU A 438 52.91 -20.36 39.99
CA LEU A 438 51.53 -20.32 40.49
C LEU A 438 50.51 -20.48 39.35
N PHE A 439 50.85 -19.94 38.17
CA PHE A 439 50.01 -19.97 36.97
C PHE A 439 50.40 -21.10 36.00
N GLU A 440 51.14 -22.12 36.46
CA GLU A 440 51.41 -23.33 35.68
C GLU A 440 50.09 -23.96 35.19
N GLN A 441 49.88 -23.91 33.87
CA GLN A 441 48.63 -24.30 33.21
C GLN A 441 48.06 -25.62 33.72
N LYS A 442 48.89 -26.67 33.82
CA LYS A 442 48.41 -28.03 34.13
C LYS A 442 47.85 -28.18 35.55
N LYS A 443 48.43 -27.52 36.55
CA LYS A 443 47.96 -27.60 37.96
C LYS A 443 46.71 -26.76 38.21
N LEU A 444 46.56 -25.66 37.49
CA LEU A 444 45.43 -24.76 37.64
C LEU A 444 44.21 -25.28 36.87
N THR A 445 44.39 -25.81 35.65
CA THR A 445 43.29 -26.37 34.85
C THR A 445 42.57 -27.54 35.53
N ASP A 446 43.30 -28.47 36.16
CA ASP A 446 42.68 -29.60 36.89
C ASP A 446 41.89 -29.14 38.14
N LYS A 447 42.27 -28.02 38.75
CA LYS A 447 41.56 -27.43 39.90
C LYS A 447 40.39 -26.55 39.48
N LEU A 448 40.54 -25.78 38.40
CA LEU A 448 39.45 -25.04 37.76
C LEU A 448 38.37 -25.98 37.27
N LEU A 449 38.72 -27.18 36.78
CA LEU A 449 37.77 -28.24 36.45
C LEU A 449 36.93 -28.65 37.67
N THR A 450 37.58 -28.92 38.81
CA THR A 450 36.89 -29.29 40.05
C THR A 450 35.98 -28.15 40.55
N LEU A 451 36.46 -26.90 40.47
CA LEU A 451 35.69 -25.71 40.82
C LEU A 451 34.52 -25.46 39.87
N SER A 452 34.70 -25.64 38.56
CA SER A 452 33.64 -25.45 37.55
C SER A 452 32.50 -26.45 37.73
N LEU A 453 32.79 -27.66 38.20
CA LEU A 453 31.80 -28.69 38.49
C LEU A 453 31.05 -28.42 39.80
N ASN A 454 31.74 -27.92 40.83
CA ASN A 454 31.10 -27.44 42.06
C ASN A 454 30.25 -26.19 41.78
N PHE A 455 30.74 -25.29 40.93
CA PHE A 455 30.02 -24.10 40.47
C PHE A 455 28.79 -24.49 39.63
N ALA A 456 28.89 -25.51 38.77
CA ALA A 456 27.73 -26.05 38.05
C ALA A 456 26.67 -26.63 39.01
N SER A 457 27.09 -27.27 40.12
CA SER A 457 26.14 -27.69 41.16
C SER A 457 25.53 -26.51 41.93
N GLN A 458 26.28 -25.43 42.15
CA GLN A 458 25.74 -24.21 42.77
C GLN A 458 24.81 -23.42 41.83
N ILE A 459 25.09 -23.38 40.52
CA ILE A 459 24.21 -22.79 39.49
C ILE A 459 22.85 -23.51 39.47
N SER A 460 22.83 -24.82 39.72
CA SER A 460 21.58 -25.59 39.84
C SER A 460 20.73 -25.16 41.04
N ASP A 461 21.38 -24.69 42.11
CA ASP A 461 20.74 -24.29 43.37
C ASP A 461 20.45 -22.78 43.43
N ASP A 462 21.01 -21.98 42.51
CA ASP A 462 20.77 -20.54 42.36
C ASP A 462 19.79 -20.27 41.19
N PRO A 463 18.54 -19.88 41.47
CA PRO A 463 17.56 -19.54 40.45
C PRO A 463 18.07 -18.51 39.45
N GLN A 464 18.87 -17.52 39.86
CA GLN A 464 19.31 -16.41 39.00
C GLN A 464 20.28 -16.87 37.91
N ALA A 465 21.13 -17.86 38.17
CA ALA A 465 22.08 -18.37 37.19
C ALA A 465 21.39 -19.19 36.08
N VAL A 466 20.30 -19.90 36.42
CA VAL A 466 19.43 -20.57 35.44
C VAL A 466 18.70 -19.56 34.56
N GLU A 467 18.32 -18.39 35.10
CA GLU A 467 17.68 -17.32 34.31
C GLU A 467 18.58 -16.78 33.21
N VAL A 468 19.88 -16.59 33.48
CA VAL A 468 20.85 -16.07 32.49
C VAL A 468 21.00 -17.02 31.30
N LEU A 469 21.09 -18.33 31.54
CA LEU A 469 21.16 -19.34 30.48
C LEU A 469 19.90 -19.36 29.63
N ILE A 470 18.74 -19.17 30.25
CA ILE A 470 17.47 -19.12 29.55
C ILE A 470 17.33 -17.84 28.76
N ASP A 471 17.71 -16.69 29.32
CA ASP A 471 17.72 -15.43 28.58
C ASP A 471 18.58 -15.52 27.32
N TYR A 472 19.71 -16.21 27.42
CA TYR A 472 20.54 -16.51 26.26
C TYR A 472 19.83 -17.42 25.24
N LEU A 473 19.27 -18.55 25.66
CA LEU A 473 18.50 -19.45 24.77
C LEU A 473 17.36 -18.72 24.08
N MET A 474 16.68 -17.86 24.84
CA MET A 474 15.57 -17.06 24.38
C MET A 474 16.01 -15.93 23.44
N SER A 475 17.28 -15.51 23.48
CA SER A 475 17.84 -14.53 22.54
C SER A 475 18.09 -15.09 21.12
N LEU A 476 18.08 -16.42 20.95
CA LEU A 476 18.32 -17.05 19.65
C LEU A 476 17.20 -16.75 18.66
N LYS A 477 17.56 -16.44 17.41
CA LYS A 477 16.60 -16.12 16.34
C LYS A 477 15.91 -17.36 15.79
N LEU A 478 14.64 -17.24 15.40
CA LEU A 478 13.86 -18.34 14.83
C LEU A 478 14.48 -18.95 13.56
N LYS A 479 15.19 -18.16 12.75
CA LYS A 479 15.93 -18.62 11.56
C LYS A 479 16.98 -19.69 11.85
N THR A 480 17.44 -19.78 13.09
CA THR A 480 18.40 -20.78 13.55
C THR A 480 17.80 -22.18 13.53
N PHE A 481 16.49 -22.29 13.76
CA PHE A 481 15.76 -23.55 13.90
C PHE A 481 15.00 -23.93 12.62
N VAL A 482 14.54 -22.94 11.85
CA VAL A 482 13.76 -23.13 10.62
C VAL A 482 14.56 -22.63 9.41
N LYS A 483 14.92 -23.50 8.45
CA LYS A 483 15.69 -23.11 7.25
C LYS A 483 14.75 -22.46 6.22
N SER A 484 15.16 -21.32 5.66
CA SER A 484 14.42 -20.62 4.58
C SER A 484 14.23 -21.45 3.30
N GLU A 485 15.09 -22.44 3.04
CA GLU A 485 14.99 -23.37 1.89
C GLU A 485 13.88 -24.42 2.05
N GLN A 486 13.65 -24.91 3.27
CA GLN A 486 12.57 -25.85 3.57
C GLN A 486 11.20 -25.17 3.44
N ILE A 487 11.17 -23.85 3.61
CA ILE A 487 9.95 -23.05 3.52
C ILE A 487 9.46 -22.86 2.09
N LYS A 488 10.40 -22.86 1.13
CA LYS A 488 10.09 -22.78 -0.31
C LYS A 488 9.46 -24.06 -0.86
N ALA A 489 9.58 -25.20 -0.16
CA ALA A 489 9.20 -26.52 -0.67
C ALA A 489 7.68 -26.79 -0.66
N ASP A 490 6.90 -26.09 0.18
CA ASP A 490 5.44 -26.29 0.30
C ASP A 490 4.63 -25.05 -0.14
N LYS A 491 4.96 -24.57 -1.35
CA LYS A 491 4.50 -23.32 -1.96
C LYS A 491 2.97 -23.19 -2.06
N ASN A 492 2.26 -24.27 -2.35
CA ASN A 492 0.82 -24.23 -2.62
C ASN A 492 -0.03 -24.19 -1.35
N ASN A 493 0.48 -24.73 -0.23
CA ASN A 493 -0.23 -24.79 1.04
C ASN A 493 -0.13 -23.46 1.82
N LEU A 494 0.88 -22.61 1.57
CA LEU A 494 1.03 -21.33 2.26
C LEU A 494 0.34 -20.14 1.57
N VAL A 495 0.34 -20.09 0.24
CA VAL A 495 -0.16 -18.93 -0.53
C VAL A 495 -1.67 -18.97 -0.72
N LYS A 496 -2.23 -20.16 -0.92
CA LYS A 496 -3.65 -20.35 -1.26
C LYS A 496 -4.60 -19.94 -0.13
N PRO A 497 -4.41 -20.33 1.15
CA PRO A 497 -5.31 -19.94 2.24
C PRO A 497 -5.28 -18.44 2.56
N LEU A 498 -4.13 -17.77 2.40
CA LEU A 498 -4.01 -16.32 2.58
C LEU A 498 -4.68 -15.56 1.43
N ALA A 499 -4.49 -16.01 0.19
CA ALA A 499 -5.17 -15.44 -0.98
C ALA A 499 -6.69 -15.63 -0.91
N GLU A 500 -7.16 -16.80 -0.47
CA GLU A 500 -8.57 -17.10 -0.26
C GLU A 500 -9.15 -16.24 0.87
N PHE A 501 -8.44 -16.08 2.00
CA PHE A 501 -8.87 -15.23 3.11
C PHE A 501 -9.05 -13.76 2.70
N LEU A 502 -8.06 -13.15 2.03
CA LEU A 502 -8.10 -11.75 1.58
C LEU A 502 -9.30 -11.45 0.66
N LEU A 503 -9.97 -12.50 0.16
CA LEU A 503 -11.07 -12.46 -0.80
C LEU A 503 -12.38 -13.09 -0.28
N GLU A 504 -12.36 -13.71 0.90
CA GLU A 504 -13.55 -14.22 1.59
C GLU A 504 -14.24 -13.16 2.44
N LYS A 505 -13.55 -12.06 2.78
CA LYS A 505 -14.20 -10.88 3.36
C LYS A 505 -15.07 -10.23 2.29
N ASP A 506 -16.38 -10.43 2.42
CA ASP A 506 -17.40 -9.79 1.58
C ASP A 506 -17.29 -8.26 1.56
N SER A 507 -16.61 -7.60 2.50
CA SER A 507 -16.49 -6.13 2.59
C SER A 507 -15.92 -5.52 1.30
N PHE A 508 -14.73 -5.95 0.86
CA PHE A 508 -14.11 -5.41 -0.35
C PHE A 508 -14.97 -5.63 -1.60
N LEU A 509 -15.47 -6.86 -1.79
CA LEU A 509 -16.28 -7.19 -2.97
C LEU A 509 -17.64 -6.51 -2.93
N LYS A 510 -18.23 -6.32 -1.75
CA LYS A 510 -19.50 -5.60 -1.56
C LYS A 510 -19.35 -4.11 -1.73
N ASP A 511 -18.25 -3.53 -1.26
CA ASP A 511 -17.95 -2.10 -1.41
C ASP A 511 -17.59 -1.78 -2.87
N PHE A 512 -16.80 -2.65 -3.52
CA PHE A 512 -16.53 -2.55 -4.95
C PHE A 512 -17.80 -2.78 -5.79
N ALA A 513 -18.64 -3.76 -5.43
CA ALA A 513 -19.93 -3.98 -6.10
C ALA A 513 -20.86 -2.77 -5.96
N ALA A 514 -21.00 -2.24 -4.75
CA ALA A 514 -21.82 -1.06 -4.48
C ALA A 514 -21.28 0.17 -5.23
N PHE A 515 -19.96 0.36 -5.23
CA PHE A 515 -19.31 1.43 -5.95
C PHE A 515 -19.49 1.30 -7.46
N LEU A 516 -19.24 0.13 -8.04
CA LEU A 516 -19.50 -0.13 -9.46
C LEU A 516 -20.96 0.12 -9.81
N ASN A 517 -21.88 -0.40 -9.01
CA ASN A 517 -23.30 -0.29 -9.27
C ASN A 517 -23.79 1.17 -9.23
N GLN A 518 -23.22 2.01 -8.36
CA GLN A 518 -23.55 3.43 -8.24
C GLN A 518 -22.82 4.33 -9.25
N ASN A 519 -21.59 3.97 -9.65
CA ASN A 519 -20.71 4.88 -10.38
C ASN A 519 -20.48 4.47 -11.84
N PHE A 520 -20.98 3.32 -12.30
CA PHE A 520 -20.70 2.81 -13.66
C PHE A 520 -21.02 3.83 -14.77
N PHE A 521 -22.17 4.50 -14.72
CA PHE A 521 -22.53 5.48 -15.75
C PHE A 521 -21.73 6.78 -15.65
N GLU A 522 -21.29 7.17 -14.45
CA GLU A 522 -20.36 8.28 -14.27
C GLU A 522 -18.98 7.94 -14.86
N ILE A 523 -18.53 6.70 -14.67
CA ILE A 523 -17.28 6.18 -15.25
C ILE A 523 -17.37 6.16 -16.77
N LEU A 524 -18.49 5.66 -17.30
CA LEU A 524 -18.78 5.62 -18.74
C LEU A 524 -18.82 7.05 -19.33
N SER A 525 -19.49 7.98 -18.65
CA SER A 525 -19.59 9.40 -19.00
C SER A 525 -18.21 10.06 -19.06
N LYS A 526 -17.38 9.87 -18.01
CA LYS A 526 -16.00 10.37 -17.97
C LYS A 526 -15.12 9.75 -19.07
N GLU A 527 -15.29 8.47 -19.37
CA GLU A 527 -14.51 7.81 -20.41
C GLU A 527 -14.91 8.32 -21.81
N PHE A 528 -16.20 8.51 -22.09
CA PHE A 528 -16.64 9.15 -23.33
C PHE A 528 -16.16 10.60 -23.45
N GLN A 529 -16.10 11.34 -22.34
CA GLN A 529 -15.56 12.70 -22.36
C GLN A 529 -14.05 12.70 -22.63
N LYS A 530 -13.30 11.78 -22.03
CA LYS A 530 -11.84 11.66 -22.24
C LYS A 530 -11.50 11.17 -23.65
N SER A 531 -12.29 10.23 -24.16
CA SER A 531 -12.13 9.66 -25.51
C SER A 531 -12.90 10.45 -26.57
N GLN A 532 -13.44 11.64 -26.25
CA GLN A 532 -14.27 12.41 -27.16
C GLN A 532 -13.60 12.63 -28.53
N SER A 533 -12.33 13.05 -28.56
CA SER A 533 -11.62 13.27 -29.82
C SER A 533 -11.35 11.98 -30.60
N GLU A 534 -11.11 10.86 -29.91
CA GLU A 534 -10.93 9.56 -30.53
C GLU A 534 -12.25 9.05 -31.12
N LEU A 535 -13.36 9.21 -30.38
CA LEU A 535 -14.71 8.87 -30.82
C LEU A 535 -15.12 9.74 -32.01
N GLU A 536 -14.87 11.05 -31.96
CA GLU A 536 -15.09 11.96 -33.09
C GLU A 536 -14.31 11.48 -34.32
N THR A 537 -13.04 11.13 -34.15
CA THR A 537 -12.18 10.65 -35.25
C THR A 537 -12.65 9.31 -35.79
N GLU A 538 -13.02 8.36 -34.93
CA GLU A 538 -13.48 7.02 -35.30
C GLU A 538 -14.82 7.09 -36.05
N VAL A 539 -15.76 7.88 -35.54
CA VAL A 539 -17.06 8.13 -36.19
C VAL A 539 -16.87 8.88 -37.51
N GLU A 540 -16.01 9.90 -37.55
CA GLU A 540 -15.71 10.64 -38.77
C GLU A 540 -15.05 9.76 -39.83
N ASN A 541 -14.08 8.93 -39.45
CA ASN A 541 -13.43 7.96 -40.34
C ASN A 541 -14.43 6.91 -40.83
N HIS A 542 -15.31 6.42 -39.96
CA HIS A 542 -16.38 5.51 -40.35
C HIS A 542 -17.27 6.17 -41.40
N PHE A 543 -17.79 7.38 -41.16
CA PHE A 543 -18.59 8.09 -42.16
C PHE A 543 -17.79 8.34 -43.44
N LYS A 544 -16.58 8.88 -43.38
CA LYS A 544 -15.71 9.10 -44.55
C LYS A 544 -15.51 7.82 -45.37
N SER A 545 -15.32 6.66 -44.72
CA SER A 545 -15.20 5.37 -45.42
C SER A 545 -16.45 4.97 -46.21
N GLN A 546 -17.62 5.52 -45.85
CA GLN A 546 -18.88 5.24 -46.53
C GLN A 546 -19.17 6.22 -47.68
N VAL A 547 -18.29 7.18 -47.99
CA VAL A 547 -18.53 8.22 -49.02
C VAL A 547 -18.87 7.63 -50.38
N ASP A 548 -18.12 6.63 -50.87
CA ASP A 548 -18.37 6.00 -52.18
C ASP A 548 -19.66 5.17 -52.17
N LYS A 549 -19.90 4.46 -51.07
CA LYS A 549 -21.09 3.63 -50.88
C LYS A 549 -22.36 4.48 -50.79
N ILE A 550 -22.27 5.67 -50.19
CA ILE A 550 -23.39 6.61 -50.13
C ILE A 550 -23.52 7.36 -51.44
N GLY A 551 -22.42 7.82 -52.03
CA GLY A 551 -22.39 8.51 -53.32
C GLY A 551 -22.98 7.69 -54.47
N SER A 552 -22.79 6.37 -54.46
CA SER A 552 -23.37 5.45 -55.46
C SER A 552 -24.89 5.26 -55.32
N LYS A 553 -25.50 5.65 -54.20
CA LYS A 553 -26.97 5.58 -54.02
C LYS A 553 -27.65 6.68 -54.83
N LYS A 554 -28.86 6.37 -55.29
CA LYS A 554 -29.75 7.35 -55.92
C LYS A 554 -30.30 8.32 -54.88
N VAL A 555 -30.58 9.55 -55.28
CA VAL A 555 -31.23 10.57 -54.43
C VAL A 555 -32.57 10.06 -53.87
N GLU A 556 -33.25 9.18 -54.62
CA GLU A 556 -34.45 8.47 -54.18
C GLU A 556 -34.29 7.83 -52.78
N SER A 557 -33.11 7.29 -52.47
CA SER A 557 -32.84 6.64 -51.18
C SER A 557 -32.91 7.60 -50.00
N ILE A 558 -32.71 8.90 -50.22
CA ILE A 558 -32.91 9.96 -49.21
C ILE A 558 -34.39 10.37 -49.17
N VAL A 559 -35.04 10.51 -50.32
CA VAL A 559 -36.47 10.88 -50.42
C VAL A 559 -37.36 9.85 -49.72
N GLN A 560 -37.04 8.56 -49.83
CA GLN A 560 -37.76 7.46 -49.16
C GLN A 560 -37.61 7.45 -47.63
N LEU A 561 -36.70 8.25 -47.05
CA LEU A 561 -36.58 8.39 -45.59
C LEU A 561 -37.70 9.26 -44.99
N VAL A 562 -38.37 10.08 -45.82
CA VAL A 562 -39.57 10.82 -45.41
C VAL A 562 -40.75 9.86 -45.37
N PRO A 563 -41.42 9.67 -44.21
CA PRO A 563 -42.51 8.70 -44.10
C PRO A 563 -43.62 9.00 -45.09
N ASN A 564 -44.03 7.98 -45.85
CA ASN A 564 -45.16 8.05 -46.78
C ASN A 564 -46.50 7.96 -46.03
N GLN A 565 -46.72 8.91 -45.12
CA GLN A 565 -47.89 8.96 -44.26
C GLN A 565 -48.86 10.06 -44.72
N PRO A 566 -50.18 9.87 -44.53
CA PRO A 566 -51.18 10.90 -44.84
C PRO A 566 -50.90 12.27 -44.18
N GLY A 567 -50.23 12.26 -43.01
CA GLY A 567 -49.78 13.46 -42.30
C GLY A 567 -48.69 14.23 -43.05
N SER A 568 -47.70 13.56 -43.64
CA SER A 568 -46.64 14.21 -44.43
C SER A 568 -47.18 14.91 -45.67
N VAL A 569 -48.17 14.29 -46.33
CA VAL A 569 -48.88 14.91 -47.46
C VAL A 569 -49.70 16.11 -46.98
N ALA A 570 -50.41 16.00 -45.85
CA ALA A 570 -51.20 17.11 -45.29
C ALA A 570 -50.33 18.31 -44.88
N ASP A 571 -49.23 18.07 -44.17
CA ASP A 571 -48.27 19.09 -43.73
C ASP A 571 -47.62 19.83 -44.91
N LEU A 572 -47.25 19.07 -45.95
CA LEU A 572 -46.69 19.66 -47.16
C LEU A 572 -47.77 20.41 -47.96
N THR A 573 -48.99 19.85 -48.04
CA THR A 573 -50.14 20.54 -48.64
C THR A 573 -50.34 21.87 -47.96
N GLU A 574 -50.34 21.92 -46.63
CA GLU A 574 -50.51 23.15 -45.85
C GLU A 574 -49.36 24.13 -46.08
N SER A 575 -48.11 23.67 -46.05
CA SER A 575 -46.92 24.52 -46.26
C SER A 575 -46.89 25.13 -47.67
N ILE A 576 -47.16 24.32 -48.69
CA ILE A 576 -47.21 24.76 -50.08
C ILE A 576 -48.43 25.67 -50.30
N THR A 577 -49.61 25.34 -49.73
CA THR A 577 -50.81 26.20 -49.81
C THR A 577 -50.55 27.56 -49.17
N THR A 578 -49.92 27.57 -47.99
CA THR A 578 -49.52 28.79 -47.27
C THR A 578 -48.52 29.62 -48.09
N PHE A 579 -47.57 28.96 -48.75
CA PHE A 579 -46.65 29.62 -49.66
C PHE A 579 -47.38 30.26 -50.86
N PHE A 580 -48.26 29.53 -51.54
CA PHE A 580 -49.04 30.10 -52.66
C PHE A 580 -49.96 31.23 -52.20
N TYR A 581 -50.59 31.11 -51.02
CA TYR A 581 -51.45 32.14 -50.45
C TYR A 581 -50.67 33.42 -50.12
N ASN A 582 -49.54 33.30 -49.42
CA ASN A 582 -48.74 34.44 -48.98
C ASN A 582 -48.01 35.16 -50.12
N ASN A 583 -47.77 34.48 -51.25
CA ASN A 583 -47.09 35.05 -52.42
C ASN A 583 -48.04 35.23 -53.62
N LEU A 584 -49.35 35.11 -53.42
CA LEU A 584 -50.35 35.16 -54.48
C LEU A 584 -50.31 36.45 -55.31
N PRO A 585 -50.12 37.66 -54.73
CA PRO A 585 -50.01 38.89 -55.50
C PRO A 585 -48.81 38.87 -56.46
N GLU A 586 -47.62 38.53 -55.95
CA GLU A 586 -46.38 38.49 -56.74
C GLU A 586 -46.39 37.40 -57.82
N LEU A 587 -47.09 36.28 -57.56
CA LEU A 587 -47.18 35.15 -58.49
C LEU A 587 -48.20 35.34 -59.61
N LEU A 588 -49.31 36.07 -59.35
CA LEU A 588 -50.40 36.23 -60.31
C LEU A 588 -50.38 37.55 -61.09
N GLU A 589 -49.69 38.57 -60.60
CA GLU A 589 -49.62 39.87 -61.26
C GLU A 589 -49.03 39.76 -62.68
N GLY A 590 -49.80 40.28 -63.64
CA GLY A 590 -49.60 40.19 -65.07
C GLY A 590 -49.73 38.78 -65.66
N GLN A 591 -50.01 37.73 -64.87
CA GLN A 591 -50.08 36.35 -65.38
C GLN A 591 -51.47 35.97 -65.87
N VAL A 592 -52.54 36.44 -65.21
CA VAL A 592 -53.91 36.15 -65.63
C VAL A 592 -54.20 36.79 -66.98
N ALA A 593 -53.77 38.05 -67.18
CA ALA A 593 -53.88 38.74 -68.46
C ALA A 593 -53.01 38.08 -69.54
N LYS A 594 -51.82 37.56 -69.21
CA LYS A 594 -51.00 36.81 -70.17
C LYS A 594 -51.64 35.49 -70.57
N ALA A 595 -52.23 34.75 -69.62
CA ALA A 595 -52.94 33.51 -69.91
C ALA A 595 -54.19 33.75 -70.77
N ALA A 596 -54.98 34.76 -70.42
CA ALA A 596 -56.14 35.19 -71.21
C ALA A 596 -55.75 35.63 -72.63
N ALA A 597 -54.68 36.42 -72.76
CA ALA A 597 -54.17 36.85 -74.05
C ALA A 597 -53.60 35.68 -74.86
N ALA A 598 -52.91 34.73 -74.23
CA ALA A 598 -52.36 33.56 -74.89
C ALA A 598 -53.47 32.69 -75.49
N ASN A 599 -54.52 32.38 -74.72
CA ASN A 599 -55.67 31.61 -75.19
C ASN A 599 -56.40 32.32 -76.35
N LEU A 600 -56.65 33.63 -76.25
CA LEU A 600 -57.29 34.36 -77.36
C LEU A 600 -56.41 34.50 -78.60
N ASN A 601 -55.08 34.60 -78.45
CA ASN A 601 -54.16 34.67 -79.58
C ASN A 601 -54.04 33.34 -80.34
N GLN A 602 -54.39 32.22 -79.70
CA GLN A 602 -54.49 30.92 -80.37
C GLN A 602 -55.72 30.85 -81.31
N LEU A 603 -56.74 31.69 -81.11
CA LEU A 603 -57.93 31.74 -81.94
C LEU A 603 -57.68 32.47 -83.27
N SER A 604 -58.22 31.93 -84.35
CA SER A 604 -58.27 32.57 -85.66
C SER A 604 -59.14 33.84 -85.63
N ASP A 605 -58.98 34.72 -86.64
CA ASP A 605 -59.74 35.97 -86.72
C ASP A 605 -61.27 35.73 -86.76
N GLN A 606 -61.70 34.62 -87.36
CA GLN A 606 -63.11 34.21 -87.42
C GLN A 606 -63.62 33.69 -86.06
N GLU A 607 -62.77 32.99 -85.31
CA GLU A 607 -63.12 32.49 -83.96
C GLU A 607 -63.22 33.64 -82.96
N VAL A 608 -62.29 34.60 -82.99
CA VAL A 608 -62.37 35.80 -82.16
C VAL A 608 -63.59 36.65 -82.52
N GLN A 609 -63.88 36.84 -83.82
CA GLN A 609 -65.10 37.53 -84.25
C GLN A 609 -66.36 36.83 -83.69
N LYS A 610 -66.43 35.50 -83.79
CA LYS A 610 -67.57 34.72 -83.31
C LYS A 610 -67.71 34.78 -81.79
N ALA A 611 -66.62 34.67 -81.04
CA ALA A 611 -66.61 34.75 -79.58
C ALA A 611 -67.12 36.13 -79.09
N ILE A 612 -66.69 37.20 -79.75
CA ILE A 612 -67.12 38.57 -79.46
C ILE A 612 -68.57 38.81 -79.88
N GLU A 613 -69.02 38.28 -81.03
CA GLU A 613 -70.41 38.34 -81.49
C GLU A 613 -71.34 37.58 -80.53
N ASP A 614 -70.93 36.40 -80.05
CA ASP A 614 -71.71 35.56 -79.16
C ASP A 614 -71.92 36.17 -77.76
N PHE A 615 -70.92 36.93 -77.30
CA PHE A 615 -70.96 37.68 -76.05
C PHE A 615 -71.62 39.06 -76.22
N MET A 616 -71.01 39.98 -76.97
CA MET A 616 -71.47 41.37 -77.10
C MET A 616 -72.74 41.51 -77.96
N GLY A 617 -72.87 40.72 -79.03
CA GLY A 617 -73.98 40.86 -79.99
C GLY A 617 -75.35 40.62 -79.34
N LYS A 618 -75.43 39.70 -78.36
CA LYS A 618 -76.67 39.43 -77.60
C LYS A 618 -77.00 40.51 -76.57
N GLU A 619 -75.99 41.15 -75.99
CA GLU A 619 -76.17 42.19 -74.95
C GLU A 619 -76.43 43.58 -75.55
N LEU A 620 -75.96 43.86 -76.78
CA LEU A 620 -76.16 45.14 -77.47
C LEU A 620 -77.40 45.20 -78.38
N LYS A 621 -78.04 44.06 -78.67
CA LYS A 621 -79.31 44.00 -79.45
C LYS A 621 -80.42 44.94 -78.96
N PRO A 622 -80.58 45.23 -77.64
CA PRO A 622 -81.54 46.22 -77.14
C PRO A 622 -81.43 47.62 -77.74
N ILE A 623 -80.24 48.04 -78.20
CA ILE A 623 -80.04 49.34 -78.86
C ILE A 623 -80.95 49.48 -80.08
N THR A 624 -81.13 48.41 -80.84
CA THR A 624 -81.97 48.42 -82.05
C THR A 624 -83.43 48.72 -81.73
N TYR A 625 -83.95 48.21 -80.62
CA TYR A 625 -85.32 48.47 -80.17
C TYR A 625 -85.47 49.87 -79.57
N LEU A 626 -84.46 50.35 -78.84
CA LEU A 626 -84.42 51.72 -78.31
C LEU A 626 -84.31 52.75 -79.45
N GLY A 627 -83.50 52.47 -80.46
CA GLY A 627 -83.39 53.28 -81.67
C GLY A 627 -84.72 53.43 -82.41
N ALA A 628 -85.52 52.36 -82.47
CA ALA A 628 -86.88 52.43 -83.03
C ALA A 628 -87.79 53.34 -82.20
N LEU A 629 -87.77 53.20 -80.87
CA LEU A 629 -88.58 54.04 -79.98
C LEU A 629 -88.20 55.52 -80.11
N LEU A 630 -86.90 55.82 -80.06
CA LEU A 630 -86.38 57.18 -80.13
C LEU A 630 -86.56 57.79 -81.52
N GLY A 631 -86.41 56.98 -82.58
CA GLY A 631 -86.71 57.39 -83.95
C GLY A 631 -88.19 57.77 -84.10
N ALA A 632 -89.10 57.03 -83.49
CA ALA A 632 -90.52 57.37 -83.48
C ALA A 632 -90.80 58.71 -82.78
N LEU A 633 -90.20 58.91 -81.60
CA LEU A 633 -90.33 60.15 -80.83
C LEU A 633 -89.74 61.34 -81.59
N ALA A 634 -88.58 61.18 -82.20
CA ALA A 634 -87.99 62.21 -83.06
C ALA A 634 -88.93 62.55 -84.21
N GLY A 635 -89.47 61.55 -84.92
CA GLY A 635 -90.45 61.77 -85.99
C GLY A 635 -91.66 62.59 -85.55
N ILE A 636 -92.20 62.31 -84.35
CA ILE A 636 -93.30 63.09 -83.76
C ILE A 636 -92.88 64.55 -83.50
N ILE A 637 -91.72 64.76 -82.86
CA ILE A 637 -91.22 66.10 -82.52
C ILE A 637 -90.93 66.92 -83.78
N PHE A 638 -90.30 66.34 -84.79
CA PHE A 638 -90.00 67.01 -86.05
C PHE A 638 -91.28 67.39 -86.82
N SER A 639 -92.26 66.49 -86.86
CA SER A 639 -93.57 66.77 -87.46
C SER A 639 -94.31 67.90 -86.72
N ALA A 640 -94.32 67.87 -85.38
CA ALA A 640 -95.05 68.85 -84.56
C ALA A 640 -94.38 70.22 -84.49
N SER A 641 -93.05 70.30 -84.59
CA SER A 641 -92.28 71.56 -84.51
C SER A 641 -92.32 72.38 -85.80
N GLY A 642 -92.78 71.81 -86.92
CA GLY A 642 -92.77 72.47 -88.23
C GLY A 642 -91.37 72.68 -88.81
N ALA A 643 -90.34 72.07 -88.21
CA ALA A 643 -88.94 72.21 -88.62
C ALA A 643 -88.69 71.72 -90.07
N GLU A 644 -89.43 70.71 -90.55
CA GLU A 644 -89.41 70.31 -91.96
C GLU A 644 -89.85 71.46 -92.88
N MET A 645 -90.89 72.20 -92.49
CA MET A 645 -91.50 73.24 -93.33
C MET A 645 -90.67 74.55 -93.36
N ALA A 646 -89.87 74.81 -92.33
CA ALA A 646 -89.03 76.01 -92.22
C ALA A 646 -87.72 75.94 -93.02
N ILE A 647 -87.23 74.73 -93.32
CA ILE A 647 -85.96 74.50 -94.03
C ILE A 647 -86.22 74.23 -95.54
N LEU A 648 -87.44 73.82 -95.91
CA LEU A 648 -87.85 73.46 -97.27
C LEU A 648 -88.45 74.61 -98.10
N GLN A 649 -88.41 75.86 -97.64
CA GLN A 649 -88.84 77.01 -98.44
C GLN A 649 -87.69 78.01 -98.60
N SER A 650 -86.97 77.88 -99.72
CA SER A 650 -85.97 78.80 -100.32
C SER A 650 -84.51 78.29 -100.46
N ALA A 651 -84.32 77.02 -100.83
CA ALA A 651 -83.02 76.43 -101.15
C ALA A 651 -83.01 75.63 -102.48
N PRO A 652 -81.88 75.48 -103.19
CA PRO A 652 -81.78 74.58 -104.35
C PRO A 652 -81.98 73.10 -103.96
N LEU A 653 -82.56 72.28 -104.84
CA LEU A 653 -82.83 70.83 -104.61
C LEU A 653 -81.66 70.06 -103.98
N TRP A 654 -80.42 70.27 -104.45
CA TRP A 654 -79.25 69.59 -103.88
C TRP A 654 -79.00 69.98 -102.40
N LEU A 655 -79.32 71.22 -102.03
CA LEU A 655 -79.21 71.74 -100.67
C LEU A 655 -80.36 71.19 -99.80
N GLU A 656 -81.53 70.90 -100.36
CA GLU A 656 -82.63 70.19 -99.67
C GLU A 656 -82.22 68.76 -99.33
N TYR A 657 -81.65 68.01 -100.27
CA TYR A 657 -81.12 66.66 -100.03
C TYR A 657 -79.98 66.69 -99.00
N LEU A 658 -79.05 67.64 -99.09
CA LEU A 658 -77.95 67.78 -98.14
C LEU A 658 -78.43 68.18 -96.74
N SER A 659 -79.34 69.15 -96.64
CA SER A 659 -79.91 69.60 -95.36
C SER A 659 -80.69 68.48 -94.68
N SER A 660 -81.38 67.65 -95.45
CA SER A 660 -82.11 66.48 -94.95
C SER A 660 -81.16 65.33 -94.60
N ALA A 661 -80.12 65.08 -95.38
CA ALA A 661 -79.05 64.13 -95.00
C ALA A 661 -78.39 64.54 -93.68
N LEU A 662 -78.10 65.83 -93.49
CA LEU A 662 -77.52 66.36 -92.26
C LEU A 662 -78.50 66.34 -91.08
N LEU A 663 -79.78 66.64 -91.31
CA LEU A 663 -80.82 66.56 -90.27
C LEU A 663 -81.07 65.12 -89.85
N TYR A 664 -81.47 64.23 -90.77
CA TYR A 664 -81.72 62.83 -90.43
C TYR A 664 -80.46 62.09 -90.01
N GLY A 665 -79.28 62.51 -90.51
CA GLY A 665 -77.98 62.03 -90.02
C GLY A 665 -77.69 62.52 -88.61
N GLY A 666 -77.94 63.79 -88.29
CA GLY A 666 -77.76 64.35 -86.96
C GLY A 666 -78.75 63.78 -85.95
N VAL A 667 -79.99 63.52 -86.37
CA VAL A 667 -81.01 62.82 -85.57
C VAL A 667 -80.64 61.35 -85.39
N GLY A 668 -80.15 60.68 -86.42
CA GLY A 668 -79.64 59.32 -86.33
C GLY A 668 -78.45 59.21 -85.36
N TRP A 669 -77.51 60.16 -85.43
CA TRP A 669 -76.41 60.27 -84.47
C TRP A 669 -76.92 60.50 -83.04
N LEU A 670 -77.82 61.47 -82.83
CA LEU A 670 -78.37 61.78 -81.51
C LEU A 670 -79.15 60.60 -80.92
N THR A 671 -79.98 59.94 -81.73
CA THR A 671 -80.77 58.78 -81.31
C THR A 671 -79.87 57.58 -81.00
N ASN A 672 -78.75 57.38 -81.71
CA ASN A 672 -77.76 56.35 -81.37
C ASN A 672 -77.01 56.68 -80.07
N VAL A 673 -76.56 57.92 -79.90
CA VAL A 673 -75.91 58.39 -78.66
C VAL A 673 -76.83 58.16 -77.47
N LEU A 674 -78.11 58.54 -77.60
CA LEU A 674 -79.10 58.36 -76.56
C LEU A 674 -79.45 56.89 -76.34
N ALA A 675 -79.56 56.08 -77.40
CA ALA A 675 -79.83 54.65 -77.28
C ALA A 675 -78.70 53.92 -76.55
N ILE A 676 -77.44 54.25 -76.83
CA ILE A 676 -76.27 53.73 -76.11
C ILE A 676 -76.28 54.20 -74.66
N TRP A 677 -76.56 55.47 -74.43
CA TRP A 677 -76.71 56.02 -73.07
C TRP A 677 -77.80 55.29 -72.29
N MET A 678 -78.95 54.99 -72.92
CA MET A 678 -80.09 54.27 -72.33
C MET A 678 -79.83 52.77 -72.10
N ILE A 679 -78.74 52.20 -72.61
CA ILE A 679 -78.32 50.84 -72.23
C ILE A 679 -77.96 50.81 -70.74
N PHE A 680 -77.25 51.83 -70.27
CA PHE A 680 -76.72 51.90 -68.92
C PHE A 680 -77.58 52.78 -68.01
N HIS A 681 -78.08 53.90 -68.53
CA HIS A 681 -78.86 54.88 -67.79
C HIS A 681 -80.37 54.78 -68.05
N PRO A 682 -81.22 55.18 -67.09
CA PRO A 682 -80.86 55.51 -65.71
C PRO A 682 -80.55 54.26 -64.89
N TYR A 683 -79.62 54.36 -63.94
CA TYR A 683 -79.18 53.21 -63.13
C TYR A 683 -80.26 52.64 -62.19
N GLN A 684 -81.27 53.44 -61.84
CA GLN A 684 -82.34 53.08 -60.94
C GLN A 684 -83.71 53.16 -61.62
N GLU A 685 -84.67 52.46 -61.03
CA GLU A 685 -86.08 52.51 -61.45
C GLU A 685 -86.71 53.84 -61.03
N TYR A 686 -87.44 54.48 -61.96
CA TYR A 686 -88.21 55.69 -61.66
C TYR A 686 -89.71 55.45 -61.82
N ASN A 687 -90.49 55.98 -60.88
CA ASN A 687 -91.95 55.93 -60.87
C ASN A 687 -92.52 57.35 -60.93
N ILE A 688 -93.45 57.61 -61.85
CA ILE A 688 -94.19 58.89 -61.95
C ILE A 688 -95.68 58.58 -61.86
N LEU A 689 -96.40 59.26 -60.95
CA LEU A 689 -97.84 59.11 -60.74
C LEU A 689 -98.29 57.64 -60.52
N GLY A 690 -97.47 56.84 -59.85
CA GLY A 690 -97.76 55.42 -59.56
C GLY A 690 -97.51 54.45 -60.71
N ALA A 691 -97.13 54.92 -61.89
CA ALA A 691 -96.73 54.08 -63.03
C ALA A 691 -95.21 54.09 -63.21
N LYS A 692 -94.64 52.90 -63.48
CA LYS A 692 -93.22 52.72 -63.80
C LYS A 692 -92.90 53.38 -65.14
N ILE A 693 -91.85 54.21 -65.18
CA ILE A 693 -91.37 54.76 -66.44
C ILE A 693 -90.77 53.60 -67.26
N PRO A 694 -91.27 53.34 -68.49
CA PRO A 694 -90.72 52.29 -69.33
C PRO A 694 -89.25 52.57 -69.61
N PHE A 695 -88.43 51.51 -69.65
CA PHE A 695 -86.97 51.60 -69.84
C PHE A 695 -86.20 52.28 -68.69
N THR A 696 -86.78 52.31 -67.47
CA THR A 696 -86.05 52.61 -66.23
C THR A 696 -86.12 51.39 -65.28
N PRO A 697 -84.99 50.86 -64.78
CA PRO A 697 -83.62 51.25 -65.10
C PRO A 697 -83.21 50.85 -66.53
N GLY A 698 -82.06 51.34 -66.97
CA GLY A 698 -81.42 51.00 -68.25
C GLY A 698 -81.27 49.48 -68.45
N VAL A 699 -81.09 49.05 -69.70
CA VAL A 699 -81.20 47.62 -70.07
C VAL A 699 -80.18 46.72 -69.37
N VAL A 700 -78.93 47.17 -69.23
CA VAL A 700 -77.88 46.42 -68.53
C VAL A 700 -78.14 46.41 -67.02
N ALA A 701 -78.54 47.54 -66.44
CA ALA A 701 -78.92 47.65 -65.03
C ALA A 701 -80.12 46.74 -64.67
N LYS A 702 -81.06 46.55 -65.61
CA LYS A 702 -82.20 45.63 -65.47
C LYS A 702 -81.81 44.15 -65.59
N ASN A 703 -80.85 43.81 -66.46
CA ASN A 703 -80.47 42.42 -66.79
C ASN A 703 -79.11 41.99 -66.21
N ARG A 704 -78.63 42.63 -65.14
CA ARG A 704 -77.30 42.40 -64.53
C ARG A 704 -76.95 40.92 -64.31
N SER A 705 -77.88 40.11 -63.82
CA SER A 705 -77.61 38.68 -63.58
C SER A 705 -77.34 37.90 -64.88
N ARG A 706 -78.09 38.21 -65.95
CA ARG A 706 -77.88 37.59 -67.26
C ARG A 706 -76.52 38.01 -67.84
N PHE A 707 -76.17 39.28 -67.70
CA PHE A 707 -74.87 39.80 -68.13
C PHE A 707 -73.72 39.12 -67.39
N ALA A 708 -73.83 39.02 -66.06
CA ALA A 708 -72.85 38.33 -65.23
C ALA A 708 -72.64 36.86 -65.64
N ASP A 709 -73.71 36.13 -65.93
CA ASP A 709 -73.62 34.74 -66.41
C ASP A 709 -72.99 34.63 -67.80
N SER A 710 -73.30 35.57 -68.71
CA SER A 710 -72.68 35.63 -70.03
C SER A 710 -71.18 35.95 -69.94
N MET A 711 -70.79 36.88 -69.06
CA MET A 711 -69.40 37.24 -68.83
C MET A 711 -68.62 36.07 -68.22
N GLY A 712 -69.18 35.39 -67.22
CA GLY A 712 -68.56 34.21 -66.64
C GLY A 712 -68.37 33.06 -67.64
N LYS A 713 -69.36 32.81 -68.51
CA LYS A 713 -69.22 31.82 -69.58
C LYS A 713 -68.13 32.19 -70.58
N PHE A 714 -68.00 33.47 -70.93
CA PHE A 714 -66.98 33.94 -71.86
C PHE A 714 -65.57 33.80 -71.26
N VAL A 715 -65.41 34.16 -69.98
CA VAL A 715 -64.14 33.99 -69.27
C VAL A 715 -63.72 32.53 -69.17
N GLU A 716 -64.61 31.63 -68.78
CA GLU A 716 -64.31 30.19 -68.65
C GLU A 716 -64.05 29.49 -70.00
N LYS A 717 -64.83 29.83 -71.04
CA LYS A 717 -64.76 29.13 -72.34
C LYS A 717 -63.71 29.68 -73.29
N GLU A 718 -63.42 30.98 -73.25
CA GLU A 718 -62.61 31.64 -74.28
C GLU A 718 -61.33 32.26 -73.70
N LEU A 719 -61.31 32.66 -72.42
CA LEU A 719 -60.16 33.36 -71.81
C LEU A 719 -59.28 32.44 -70.97
N LEU A 720 -59.85 31.64 -70.08
CA LEU A 720 -59.12 30.78 -69.13
C LEU A 720 -59.63 29.34 -69.23
N GLN A 721 -59.32 28.67 -70.35
CA GLN A 721 -59.71 27.30 -70.61
C GLN A 721 -58.92 26.31 -69.73
N ALA A 722 -59.62 25.36 -69.12
CA ALA A 722 -58.98 24.33 -68.28
C ALA A 722 -58.11 23.35 -69.09
N GLU A 723 -58.53 23.02 -70.31
CA GLU A 723 -57.86 22.04 -71.19
C GLU A 723 -56.48 22.53 -71.66
N THR A 724 -56.26 23.84 -71.77
CA THR A 724 -54.97 24.43 -72.21
C THR A 724 -54.00 24.72 -71.07
N ALA A 725 -54.42 24.53 -69.80
CA ALA A 725 -53.61 24.86 -68.63
C ALA A 725 -52.28 24.07 -68.59
N ALA A 726 -52.30 22.81 -69.02
CA ALA A 726 -51.11 21.96 -69.07
C ALA A 726 -50.07 22.46 -70.11
N GLU A 727 -50.52 22.94 -71.26
CA GLU A 727 -49.66 23.50 -72.31
C GLU A 727 -49.04 24.83 -71.88
N ILE A 728 -49.81 25.67 -71.18
CA ILE A 728 -49.31 26.94 -70.64
C ILE A 728 -48.19 26.69 -69.62
N ILE A 729 -48.37 25.74 -68.70
CA ILE A 729 -47.34 25.37 -67.71
C ILE A 729 -46.08 24.84 -68.42
N GLU A 730 -46.25 23.98 -69.44
CA GLU A 730 -45.11 23.43 -70.19
C GLU A 730 -44.35 24.49 -70.98
N ASN A 731 -45.05 25.34 -71.73
CA ASN A 731 -44.44 26.41 -72.52
C ASN A 731 -43.71 27.46 -71.66
N ASN A 732 -44.07 27.56 -70.38
CA ASN A 732 -43.44 28.45 -69.41
C ASN A 732 -42.52 27.72 -68.42
N ARG A 733 -42.23 26.42 -68.59
CA ARG A 733 -41.43 25.60 -67.66
C ARG A 733 -40.12 26.28 -67.23
N GLU A 734 -39.31 26.70 -68.19
CA GLU A 734 -38.00 27.33 -67.92
C GLU A 734 -38.14 28.67 -67.19
N ALA A 735 -39.18 29.45 -67.53
CA ALA A 735 -39.46 30.71 -66.86
C ALA A 735 -39.93 30.49 -65.40
N ILE A 736 -40.78 29.50 -65.17
CA ILE A 736 -41.24 29.09 -63.83
C ILE A 736 -40.04 28.61 -63.01
N LYS A 737 -39.22 27.71 -63.55
CA LYS A 737 -38.01 27.20 -62.90
C LYS A 737 -37.04 28.31 -62.53
N SER A 738 -36.67 29.16 -63.48
CA SER A 738 -35.72 30.26 -63.26
C SER A 738 -36.21 31.24 -62.19
N ARG A 739 -37.51 31.54 -62.16
CA ARG A 739 -38.11 32.42 -61.14
C ARG A 739 -38.09 31.80 -59.74
N ILE A 740 -38.44 30.53 -59.62
CA ILE A 740 -38.40 29.84 -58.33
C ILE A 740 -36.95 29.75 -57.83
N LEU A 741 -35.99 29.40 -58.70
CA LEU A 741 -34.57 29.40 -58.35
C LEU A 741 -34.11 30.79 -57.88
N ALA A 742 -34.41 31.85 -58.64
CA ALA A 742 -34.08 33.22 -58.27
C ALA A 742 -34.69 33.64 -56.93
N TYR A 743 -35.91 33.21 -56.63
CA TYR A 743 -36.59 33.50 -55.38
C TYR A 743 -35.87 32.87 -54.16
N PHE A 744 -35.46 31.61 -54.26
CA PHE A 744 -34.70 30.95 -53.19
C PHE A 744 -33.27 31.49 -53.10
N ALA A 745 -32.61 31.74 -54.22
CA ALA A 745 -31.27 32.32 -54.26
C ALA A 745 -31.22 33.74 -53.67
N ALA A 746 -32.21 34.59 -53.96
CA ALA A 746 -32.33 35.95 -53.40
C ALA A 746 -32.45 35.96 -51.87
N LYS A 747 -32.91 34.84 -51.28
CA LYS A 747 -33.06 34.65 -49.82
C LYS A 747 -32.01 33.68 -49.26
N ASP A 748 -30.93 33.42 -49.99
CA ASP A 748 -29.83 32.52 -49.60
C ASP A 748 -30.32 31.14 -49.12
N TYR A 749 -31.38 30.63 -49.76
CA TYR A 749 -32.03 29.35 -49.43
C TYR A 749 -32.50 29.23 -47.96
N GLN A 750 -32.58 30.33 -47.19
CA GLN A 750 -32.96 30.32 -45.77
C GLN A 750 -34.34 29.69 -45.54
N GLN A 751 -35.24 29.84 -46.50
CA GLN A 751 -36.57 29.25 -46.44
C GLN A 751 -36.55 27.71 -46.50
N LEU A 752 -35.62 27.12 -47.25
CA LEU A 752 -35.41 25.68 -47.27
C LEU A 752 -34.93 25.17 -45.90
N PHE A 753 -33.98 25.87 -45.28
CA PHE A 753 -33.48 25.52 -43.95
C PHE A 753 -34.54 25.71 -42.86
N ASN A 754 -35.36 26.76 -42.96
CA ASN A 754 -36.49 26.98 -42.04
C ASN A 754 -37.53 25.85 -42.13
N LEU A 755 -37.78 25.32 -43.34
CA LEU A 755 -38.67 24.17 -43.55
C LEU A 755 -38.08 22.87 -42.97
N ILE A 756 -36.78 22.62 -43.15
CA ILE A 756 -36.11 21.45 -42.53
C ILE A 756 -36.16 21.58 -41.00
N ASN A 757 -35.91 22.77 -40.48
CA ASN A 757 -35.94 23.06 -39.04
C ASN A 757 -37.34 22.96 -38.44
N SER A 758 -38.42 23.28 -39.17
CA SER A 758 -39.79 23.13 -38.69
C SER A 758 -40.23 21.66 -38.60
N LYS A 759 -39.52 20.75 -39.26
CA LYS A 759 -39.74 19.29 -39.21
C LYS A 759 -38.72 18.53 -38.37
N LYS A 760 -37.94 19.23 -37.54
CA LYS A 760 -36.94 18.66 -36.63
C LYS A 760 -37.46 17.52 -35.75
N ASP A 761 -38.72 17.56 -35.32
CA ASP A 761 -39.31 16.53 -34.47
C ASP A 761 -39.55 15.20 -35.21
N LEU A 762 -39.88 15.27 -36.50
CA LEU A 762 -39.97 14.08 -37.37
C LEU A 762 -38.58 13.49 -37.62
N LEU A 763 -37.58 14.35 -37.83
CA LEU A 763 -36.19 13.93 -38.02
C LEU A 763 -35.64 13.28 -36.74
N ALA A 764 -35.95 13.83 -35.56
CA ALA A 764 -35.61 13.25 -34.27
C ALA A 764 -36.27 11.88 -34.07
N ALA A 765 -37.55 11.74 -34.42
CA ALA A 765 -38.26 10.45 -34.35
C ALA A 765 -37.67 9.41 -35.33
N ALA A 766 -37.29 9.82 -36.54
CA ALA A 766 -36.63 8.96 -37.51
C ALA A 766 -35.23 8.52 -37.04
N LEU A 767 -34.47 9.44 -36.41
CA LEU A 767 -33.17 9.16 -35.80
C LEU A 767 -33.31 8.10 -34.70
N ILE A 768 -34.26 8.28 -33.77
CA ILE A 768 -34.58 7.31 -32.70
C ILE A 768 -34.90 5.95 -33.29
N LYS A 769 -35.79 5.90 -34.29
CA LYS A 769 -36.16 4.66 -34.97
C LYS A 769 -34.95 3.98 -35.62
N LYS A 770 -34.05 4.77 -36.22
CA LYS A 770 -32.84 4.24 -36.87
C LYS A 770 -31.80 3.74 -35.87
N MET A 771 -31.59 4.45 -34.76
CA MET A 771 -30.71 3.98 -33.69
C MET A 771 -31.24 2.70 -33.04
N LYS A 772 -32.56 2.57 -32.84
CA LYS A 772 -33.17 1.31 -32.40
C LYS A 772 -32.85 0.16 -33.35
N GLN A 773 -32.88 0.40 -34.67
CA GLN A 773 -32.51 -0.61 -35.66
C GLN A 773 -31.02 -0.94 -35.61
N LEU A 774 -30.15 0.07 -35.48
CA LEU A 774 -28.69 -0.10 -35.44
C LEU A 774 -28.25 -0.83 -34.17
N LEU A 775 -28.78 -0.48 -33.00
CA LEU A 775 -28.49 -1.17 -31.74
C LEU A 775 -28.94 -2.63 -31.75
N LYS A 776 -30.00 -2.98 -32.51
CA LYS A 776 -30.43 -4.38 -32.69
C LYS A 776 -29.52 -5.16 -33.67
N HIS A 777 -28.80 -4.50 -34.58
CA HIS A 777 -28.08 -5.14 -35.69
C HIS A 777 -26.57 -4.80 -35.80
N SER A 778 -26.00 -4.05 -34.85
CA SER A 778 -24.58 -3.65 -34.89
C SER A 778 -23.62 -4.83 -34.70
N ASP A 779 -22.46 -4.80 -35.37
CA ASP A 779 -21.39 -5.79 -35.19
C ASP A 779 -20.77 -5.67 -33.79
N ASN A 780 -20.28 -6.80 -33.24
CA ASN A 780 -19.78 -6.89 -31.86
C ASN A 780 -18.43 -6.17 -31.64
N SER A 781 -17.64 -5.93 -32.70
CA SER A 781 -16.27 -5.39 -32.61
C SER A 781 -16.20 -3.96 -32.07
N ASP A 782 -17.15 -3.10 -32.43
CA ASP A 782 -17.14 -1.68 -32.04
C ASP A 782 -17.47 -1.52 -30.55
N PHE A 783 -18.37 -2.38 -30.06
CA PHE A 783 -18.68 -2.46 -28.65
C PHE A 783 -17.53 -3.09 -27.83
N GLU A 784 -16.78 -4.04 -28.39
CA GLU A 784 -15.61 -4.63 -27.73
C GLU A 784 -14.50 -3.61 -27.46
N ASN A 785 -14.25 -2.68 -28.40
CA ASN A 785 -13.27 -1.61 -28.22
C ASN A 785 -13.68 -0.69 -27.06
N LEU A 786 -14.96 -0.31 -27.00
CA LEU A 786 -15.52 0.53 -25.95
C LEU A 786 -15.45 -0.15 -24.57
N VAL A 787 -15.83 -1.43 -24.49
CA VAL A 787 -15.71 -2.22 -23.26
C VAL A 787 -14.26 -2.28 -22.78
N SER A 788 -13.28 -2.39 -23.69
CA SER A 788 -11.86 -2.42 -23.30
C SER A 788 -11.33 -1.10 -22.72
N LYS A 789 -11.89 0.05 -23.11
CA LYS A 789 -11.53 1.37 -22.54
C LYS A 789 -12.19 1.57 -21.17
N VAL A 790 -13.45 1.17 -21.04
CA VAL A 790 -14.18 1.17 -19.76
C VAL A 790 -13.50 0.24 -18.76
N GLU A 791 -13.10 -0.97 -19.20
CA GLU A 791 -12.32 -1.93 -18.41
C GLU A 791 -11.10 -1.28 -17.75
N LYS A 792 -10.25 -0.59 -18.53
CA LYS A 792 -9.07 0.11 -18.00
C LYS A 792 -9.41 1.19 -16.96
N ARG A 793 -10.56 1.85 -17.11
CA ARG A 793 -10.99 2.88 -16.15
C ARG A 793 -11.53 2.25 -14.86
N LEU A 794 -12.23 1.13 -14.97
CA LEU A 794 -12.67 0.32 -13.84
C LEU A 794 -11.47 -0.26 -13.07
N GLU A 795 -10.43 -0.73 -13.79
CA GLU A 795 -9.16 -1.16 -13.19
C GLU A 795 -8.52 -0.04 -12.37
N LYS A 796 -8.45 1.18 -12.92
CA LYS A 796 -7.89 2.33 -12.19
C LYS A 796 -8.71 2.69 -10.95
N LEU A 797 -10.03 2.61 -11.01
CA LEU A 797 -10.89 2.93 -9.87
C LEU A 797 -10.88 1.84 -8.80
N LEU A 798 -10.74 0.58 -9.20
CA LEU A 798 -10.46 -0.51 -8.29
C LEU A 798 -9.18 -0.23 -7.50
N VAL A 799 -8.13 0.24 -8.18
CA VAL A 799 -6.88 0.67 -7.53
C VAL A 799 -7.12 1.78 -6.52
N GLU A 800 -7.85 2.84 -6.91
CA GLU A 800 -8.17 3.97 -6.01
C GLU A 800 -9.00 3.50 -4.80
N LYS A 801 -9.94 2.55 -4.98
CA LYS A 801 -10.72 1.97 -3.87
C LYS A 801 -9.96 1.00 -2.99
N VAL A 802 -9.03 0.26 -3.57
CA VAL A 802 -8.07 -0.55 -2.82
C VAL A 802 -7.13 0.35 -2.02
N ASP A 803 -6.81 1.54 -2.52
CA ASP A 803 -5.99 2.49 -1.77
C ASP A 803 -6.67 3.03 -0.51
N ASP A 804 -7.99 3.19 -0.55
CA ASP A 804 -8.85 3.57 0.58
C ASP A 804 -9.00 2.46 1.64
N LEU A 805 -8.66 1.21 1.30
CA LEU A 805 -8.78 0.07 2.22
C LEU A 805 -7.59 0.02 3.19
N ASP A 806 -7.93 -0.02 4.46
CA ASP A 806 -6.99 -0.30 5.52
C ASP A 806 -6.76 -1.82 5.64
N PHE A 807 -5.95 -2.35 4.71
CA PHE A 807 -5.56 -3.77 4.71
C PHE A 807 -4.86 -4.16 6.01
N GLU A 808 -4.13 -3.25 6.62
CA GLU A 808 -3.48 -3.49 7.90
C GLU A 808 -4.52 -3.79 8.99
N THR A 809 -5.58 -2.98 9.09
CA THR A 809 -6.68 -3.22 10.04
C THR A 809 -7.50 -4.46 9.68
N GLU A 810 -7.80 -4.72 8.41
CA GLU A 810 -8.56 -5.92 8.00
C GLU A 810 -7.78 -7.22 8.27
N ILE A 811 -6.48 -7.24 7.97
CA ILE A 811 -5.61 -8.39 8.24
C ILE A 811 -5.49 -8.58 9.75
N LYS A 812 -5.22 -7.53 10.54
CA LYS A 812 -5.24 -7.60 12.01
C LYS A 812 -6.58 -8.12 12.56
N SER A 813 -7.70 -7.70 11.99
CA SER A 813 -9.03 -8.18 12.40
C SER A 813 -9.24 -9.68 12.11
N TYR A 814 -8.72 -10.18 11.00
CA TYR A 814 -8.77 -11.61 10.72
C TYR A 814 -7.83 -12.43 11.58
N LEU A 815 -6.63 -11.93 11.82
CA LEU A 815 -5.66 -12.57 12.69
C LEU A 815 -6.25 -12.79 14.09
N LYS A 816 -7.10 -11.88 14.56
CA LYS A 816 -7.86 -11.97 15.83
C LYS A 816 -8.98 -13.02 15.87
N ALA A 817 -9.47 -13.51 14.73
CA ALA A 817 -10.58 -14.47 14.70
C ALA A 817 -10.13 -15.86 15.17
N GLU A 818 -10.86 -16.48 16.11
CA GLU A 818 -10.48 -17.75 16.74
C GLU A 818 -10.32 -18.93 15.74
N ASN A 819 -11.05 -18.92 14.62
CA ASN A 819 -11.11 -19.99 13.60
C ASN A 819 -10.47 -19.59 12.25
N ASN A 820 -9.32 -18.93 12.25
CA ASN A 820 -8.64 -18.53 11.01
C ASN A 820 -7.64 -19.57 10.46
N SER A 821 -7.25 -19.45 9.20
CA SER A 821 -6.35 -20.38 8.49
C SER A 821 -4.91 -20.36 8.99
N LEU A 822 -4.56 -19.50 9.95
CA LEU A 822 -3.25 -19.47 10.64
C LEU A 822 -2.88 -20.81 11.30
N VAL A 823 -3.87 -21.67 11.58
CA VAL A 823 -3.64 -23.04 12.08
C VAL A 823 -2.70 -23.81 11.14
N GLU A 824 -2.76 -23.58 9.83
CA GLU A 824 -1.89 -24.22 8.84
C GLU A 824 -0.46 -23.68 8.87
N LEU A 825 -0.29 -22.36 9.07
CA LEU A 825 1.01 -21.69 9.21
C LEU A 825 1.73 -22.12 10.49
N ASN A 826 0.97 -22.31 11.57
CA ASN A 826 1.47 -22.83 12.83
C ASN A 826 1.90 -24.30 12.71
N TYR A 827 1.04 -25.16 12.16
CA TYR A 827 1.38 -26.58 11.92
C TYR A 827 2.63 -26.72 11.05
N PHE A 828 2.76 -25.88 10.03
CA PHE A 828 3.94 -25.80 9.20
C PHE A 828 5.21 -25.42 9.99
N LEU A 829 5.22 -24.32 10.74
CA LEU A 829 6.39 -23.90 11.53
C LEU A 829 6.79 -24.97 12.56
N THR A 830 5.82 -25.58 13.25
CA THR A 830 6.06 -26.69 14.18
C THR A 830 6.62 -27.93 13.47
N SER A 831 6.15 -28.25 12.25
CA SER A 831 6.62 -29.41 11.47
C SER A 831 8.04 -29.25 10.92
N GLN A 832 8.50 -28.00 10.72
CA GLN A 832 9.84 -27.70 10.20
C GLN A 832 10.88 -27.46 11.30
N PHE A 833 10.48 -27.54 12.58
CA PHE A 833 11.38 -27.41 13.72
C PHE A 833 12.31 -28.62 13.82
N SER A 834 13.63 -28.39 13.91
CA SER A 834 14.64 -29.46 13.90
C SER A 834 15.41 -29.50 15.22
N LEU A 835 15.31 -30.62 15.93
CA LEU A 835 16.08 -30.92 17.15
C LEU A 835 17.59 -30.93 16.88
N ASP A 836 18.03 -31.46 15.73
CA ASP A 836 19.44 -31.46 15.36
C ASP A 836 19.99 -30.05 15.16
N LYS A 837 19.17 -29.12 14.62
CA LYS A 837 19.56 -27.70 14.54
C LYS A 837 19.54 -27.01 15.90
N LEU A 838 18.59 -27.36 16.78
CA LEU A 838 18.61 -26.90 18.16
C LEU A 838 19.94 -27.31 18.81
N ILE A 839 20.29 -28.60 18.77
CA ILE A 839 21.57 -29.10 19.28
C ILE A 839 22.74 -28.35 18.63
N ASN A 840 22.76 -28.20 17.29
CA ASN A 840 23.83 -27.46 16.60
C ASN A 840 23.89 -25.96 16.98
N SER A 841 22.77 -25.32 17.28
CA SER A 841 22.72 -23.91 17.71
C SER A 841 23.12 -23.69 19.17
N LEU A 842 23.01 -24.76 19.98
CA LEU A 842 23.51 -24.84 21.35
C LEU A 842 24.98 -25.21 21.39
N THR A 843 25.63 -25.35 20.23
CA THR A 843 27.02 -25.76 20.09
C THR A 843 27.79 -24.69 19.35
N GLY A 844 29.05 -24.47 19.73
CA GLY A 844 29.83 -23.32 19.33
C GLY A 844 30.42 -22.58 20.53
N SER A 845 31.05 -21.43 20.28
CA SER A 845 31.75 -20.65 21.31
C SER A 845 30.83 -19.62 21.96
N TYR A 846 30.79 -19.62 23.28
CA TYR A 846 30.02 -18.72 24.14
C TYR A 846 30.99 -17.94 25.00
N SER A 847 30.82 -16.63 25.10
CA SER A 847 31.62 -15.76 25.96
C SER A 847 30.74 -15.13 27.03
N PHE A 848 31.12 -15.27 28.29
CA PHE A 848 30.49 -14.59 29.41
C PHE A 848 31.47 -13.58 30.01
N GLU A 849 31.13 -12.30 29.95
CA GLU A 849 31.95 -11.25 30.55
C GLU A 849 31.67 -11.15 32.06
N LEU A 850 32.74 -11.21 32.85
CA LEU A 850 32.79 -11.02 34.29
C LEU A 850 33.37 -9.65 34.60
N ASN A 851 32.54 -8.79 35.18
CA ASN A 851 32.96 -7.49 35.69
C ASN A 851 33.48 -7.55 37.14
N SER A 852 34.01 -6.42 37.63
CA SER A 852 34.63 -6.37 38.97
C SER A 852 33.67 -6.70 40.12
N LEU A 853 32.37 -6.35 40.01
CA LEU A 853 31.34 -6.76 40.96
C LEU A 853 31.14 -8.29 40.97
N GLN A 854 31.07 -8.92 39.80
CA GLN A 854 30.95 -10.37 39.69
C GLN A 854 32.20 -11.07 40.23
N LEU A 855 33.39 -10.52 39.98
CA LEU A 855 34.65 -11.05 40.53
C LEU A 855 34.76 -10.89 42.05
N LYS A 856 34.30 -9.75 42.61
CA LYS A 856 34.18 -9.55 44.06
C LYS A 856 33.34 -10.65 44.71
N LYS A 857 32.18 -10.98 44.12
CA LYS A 857 31.31 -12.08 44.59
C LYS A 857 31.97 -13.46 44.49
N ILE A 858 32.71 -13.71 43.42
CA ILE A 858 33.45 -14.98 43.25
C ILE A 858 34.54 -15.10 44.32
N ILE A 859 35.36 -14.07 44.54
CA ILE A 859 36.46 -14.08 45.52
C ILE A 859 35.94 -14.23 46.96
N ALA A 860 34.75 -13.69 47.26
CA ALA A 860 34.07 -13.85 48.56
C ALA A 860 33.48 -15.27 48.79
N ASN A 861 33.53 -16.17 47.81
CA ASN A 861 32.98 -17.51 47.96
C ASN A 861 33.91 -18.38 48.82
N LYS A 862 33.41 -18.81 49.99
CA LYS A 862 34.12 -19.71 50.92
C LYS A 862 34.58 -21.03 50.33
N GLU A 863 33.97 -21.51 49.24
CA GLU A 863 34.47 -22.71 48.54
C GLU A 863 35.84 -22.50 47.89
N LEU A 864 36.26 -21.23 47.71
CA LEU A 864 37.57 -20.86 47.19
C LEU A 864 38.63 -20.77 48.30
N TYR A 865 38.29 -20.90 49.59
CA TYR A 865 39.27 -20.88 50.70
C TYR A 865 40.43 -21.87 50.54
N PRO A 866 40.22 -23.10 50.03
CA PRO A 866 41.33 -24.01 49.70
C PRO A 866 42.33 -23.46 48.66
N LEU A 867 41.96 -22.47 47.84
CA LEU A 867 42.87 -21.85 46.88
C LEU A 867 43.88 -20.92 47.55
N PHE A 868 43.54 -20.29 48.68
CA PHE A 868 44.42 -19.38 49.39
C PHE A 868 45.72 -20.06 49.85
N ARG A 869 45.70 -21.37 50.09
CA ARG A 869 46.91 -22.19 50.30
C ARG A 869 47.99 -22.00 49.23
N PHE A 870 47.61 -21.78 47.98
CA PHE A 870 48.55 -21.66 46.87
C PHE A 870 49.00 -20.21 46.67
N ILE A 871 48.10 -19.26 46.91
CA ILE A 871 48.33 -17.82 46.72
C ILE A 871 49.14 -17.24 47.89
N LEU A 872 48.78 -17.60 49.13
CA LEU A 872 49.35 -17.04 50.35
C LEU A 872 50.88 -17.21 50.47
N PRO A 873 51.49 -18.36 50.13
CA PRO A 873 52.95 -18.50 50.10
C PRO A 873 53.65 -17.50 49.17
N SER A 874 52.99 -17.11 48.07
CA SER A 874 53.53 -16.14 47.11
C SER A 874 53.34 -14.69 47.57
N LEU A 875 52.29 -14.41 48.36
CA LEU A 875 52.02 -13.09 48.95
C LEU A 875 53.02 -12.71 50.05
N LEU A 876 53.65 -13.68 50.71
CA LEU A 876 54.50 -13.43 51.88
C LEU A 876 55.88 -12.84 51.56
N ASN A 877 56.20 -12.50 50.31
CA ASN A 877 57.56 -12.30 49.77
C ASN A 877 58.42 -11.14 50.34
N LYS A 878 58.02 -10.43 51.41
CA LYS A 878 58.87 -9.47 52.13
C LYS A 878 59.58 -10.15 53.30
N GLU A 879 60.86 -9.82 53.51
CA GLU A 879 61.67 -10.41 54.59
C GLU A 879 61.16 -9.97 55.96
N ILE A 880 60.55 -10.90 56.70
CA ILE A 880 60.29 -10.73 58.12
C ILE A 880 61.46 -11.34 58.88
N ASN A 881 62.37 -10.48 59.36
CA ASN A 881 63.48 -10.90 60.19
C ASN A 881 63.00 -11.16 61.63
N PHE A 882 63.07 -12.42 62.07
CA PHE A 882 62.72 -12.82 63.43
C PHE A 882 63.96 -13.34 64.15
N LYS A 883 64.30 -12.71 65.28
CA LYS A 883 65.46 -13.10 66.11
C LYS A 883 65.13 -14.30 67.00
N LEU A 884 65.02 -15.48 66.40
CA LEU A 884 64.68 -16.73 67.11
C LEU A 884 65.66 -17.02 68.26
N LYS A 885 66.95 -16.73 68.06
CA LYS A 885 68.00 -16.92 69.07
C LYS A 885 67.69 -16.21 70.38
N ASP A 886 67.27 -14.93 70.31
CA ASP A 886 66.99 -14.12 71.50
C ASP A 886 65.83 -14.72 72.30
N TYR A 887 64.75 -15.10 71.60
CA TYR A 887 63.59 -15.76 72.20
C TYR A 887 63.92 -17.11 72.85
N VAL A 888 64.70 -17.96 72.17
CA VAL A 888 65.10 -19.26 72.72
C VAL A 888 66.03 -19.09 73.92
N LEU A 889 66.96 -18.13 73.88
CA LEU A 889 67.85 -17.83 75.00
C LEU A 889 67.09 -17.30 76.21
N ASP A 890 66.07 -16.48 76.01
CA ASP A 890 65.24 -15.97 77.11
C ASP A 890 64.43 -17.09 77.78
N ILE A 891 63.87 -18.03 77.00
CA ILE A 891 63.22 -19.24 77.54
C ILE A 891 64.20 -20.10 78.33
N LEU A 892 65.39 -20.39 77.77
CA LEU A 892 66.41 -21.21 78.44
C LEU A 892 66.94 -20.56 79.74
N LYS A 893 66.99 -19.22 79.80
CA LYS A 893 67.32 -18.49 81.02
C LYS A 893 66.19 -18.57 82.05
N GLN A 894 64.95 -18.32 81.63
CA GLN A 894 63.76 -18.33 82.47
C GLN A 894 63.54 -19.71 83.12
N ASP A 895 63.72 -20.79 82.36
CA ASP A 895 63.49 -22.17 82.78
C ASP A 895 64.79 -22.91 83.19
N SER A 896 65.87 -22.17 83.48
CA SER A 896 67.20 -22.72 83.80
C SER A 896 67.19 -23.80 84.89
N LYS A 897 66.40 -23.61 85.96
CA LYS A 897 66.25 -24.60 87.04
C LYS A 897 65.65 -25.92 86.57
N LEU A 898 64.59 -25.84 85.75
CA LEU A 898 63.91 -27.00 85.19
C LEU A 898 64.87 -27.84 84.32
N TYR A 899 65.65 -27.18 83.47
CA TYR A 899 66.59 -27.86 82.59
C TYR A 899 67.76 -28.48 83.35
N LEU A 900 68.22 -27.85 84.43
CA LEU A 900 69.23 -28.42 85.31
C LEU A 900 68.73 -29.67 86.03
N ASP A 901 67.50 -29.65 86.53
CA ASP A 901 66.87 -30.82 87.17
C ASP A 901 66.71 -31.98 86.17
N GLN A 902 66.25 -31.69 84.95
CA GLN A 902 66.18 -32.70 83.88
C GLN A 902 67.55 -33.26 83.51
N GLY A 903 68.60 -32.43 83.51
CA GLY A 903 69.98 -32.85 83.27
C GLY A 903 70.49 -33.82 84.33
N LEU A 904 70.17 -33.55 85.60
CA LEU A 904 70.50 -34.43 86.73
C LEU A 904 69.70 -35.73 86.69
N ASP A 905 68.42 -35.69 86.32
CA ASP A 905 67.60 -36.89 86.17
C ASP A 905 68.13 -37.83 85.07
N LEU A 906 68.61 -37.26 83.96
CA LEU A 906 69.28 -38.04 82.92
C LEU A 906 70.57 -38.70 83.43
N LEU A 907 71.32 -38.03 84.31
CA LEU A 907 72.49 -38.64 84.95
C LEU A 907 72.09 -39.86 85.79
N TRP A 908 70.99 -39.77 86.54
CA TRP A 908 70.47 -40.88 87.36
C TRP A 908 70.03 -42.09 86.55
N GLN A 909 69.51 -41.88 85.34
CA GLN A 909 69.15 -42.97 84.44
C GLN A 909 70.37 -43.72 83.88
N LYS A 910 71.59 -43.19 84.03
CA LYS A 910 72.84 -43.78 83.51
C LYS A 910 73.63 -44.61 84.51
N GLU A 911 73.13 -44.82 85.72
CA GLU A 911 73.78 -45.65 86.75
C GLU A 911 74.13 -47.06 86.24
N ALA A 912 73.15 -47.76 85.64
CA ALA A 912 73.34 -49.12 85.12
C ALA A 912 74.27 -49.19 83.90
N ASP A 913 74.25 -48.16 83.04
CA ASP A 913 75.13 -48.06 81.88
C ASP A 913 76.58 -47.83 82.33
N LEU A 914 76.80 -46.99 83.36
CA LEU A 914 78.11 -46.74 83.92
C LEU A 914 78.67 -47.97 84.64
N ALA A 915 77.84 -48.68 85.41
CA ALA A 915 78.20 -49.94 86.06
C ALA A 915 78.63 -51.01 85.03
N LYS A 916 77.88 -51.16 83.94
CA LYS A 916 78.26 -52.03 82.81
C LYS A 916 79.56 -51.62 82.15
N ALA A 917 79.77 -50.32 81.92
CA ALA A 917 81.00 -49.83 81.29
C ALA A 917 82.24 -50.10 82.16
N ILE A 918 82.13 -49.95 83.47
CA ILE A 918 83.21 -50.23 84.41
C ILE A 918 83.46 -51.75 84.48
N ASN A 919 82.41 -52.58 84.50
CA ASN A 919 82.55 -54.05 84.42
C ASN A 919 83.21 -54.52 83.12
N PHE A 920 82.87 -53.93 81.95
CA PHE A 920 83.50 -54.29 80.67
C PHE A 920 85.01 -53.98 80.66
N LYS A 921 85.43 -52.94 81.39
CA LYS A 921 86.84 -52.57 81.55
C LYS A 921 87.58 -53.42 82.58
N LYS A 922 86.88 -54.03 83.54
CA LYS A 922 87.43 -54.98 84.51
C LYS A 922 88.13 -56.14 83.80
N ASP A 923 87.51 -56.73 82.77
CA ASP A 923 88.08 -57.87 82.05
C ASP A 923 89.33 -57.49 81.24
N GLU A 924 89.34 -56.30 80.61
CA GLU A 924 90.53 -55.75 79.96
C GLU A 924 91.69 -55.52 80.95
N ILE A 925 91.38 -55.04 82.17
CA ILE A 925 92.37 -54.81 83.22
C ILE A 925 92.91 -56.16 83.74
N ILE A 926 92.03 -57.14 83.97
CA ILE A 926 92.41 -58.49 84.41
C ILE A 926 93.29 -59.19 83.38
N GLU A 927 92.98 -59.11 82.08
CA GLU A 927 93.79 -59.66 80.99
C GLU A 927 95.16 -59.00 80.90
N LYS A 928 95.23 -57.66 80.89
CA LYS A 928 96.51 -56.93 80.88
C LYS A 928 97.39 -57.26 82.10
N GLU A 929 96.76 -57.51 83.25
CA GLU A 929 97.47 -57.82 84.48
C GLU A 929 97.99 -59.27 84.52
N LYS A 930 97.37 -60.22 83.80
CA LYS A 930 97.94 -61.57 83.60
C LYS A 930 99.22 -61.54 82.74
N GLU A 931 99.29 -60.62 81.78
CA GLU A 931 100.38 -60.52 80.82
C GLU A 931 101.63 -59.81 81.39
N LYS A 932 101.47 -58.94 82.40
CA LYS A 932 102.57 -58.21 83.03
C LYS A 932 103.56 -59.14 83.78
N LYS A 933 104.86 -58.96 83.56
CA LYS A 933 105.93 -59.64 84.34
C LYS A 933 105.87 -59.13 85.79
N GLY A 934 105.43 -59.98 86.71
CA GLY A 934 105.21 -59.64 88.13
C GLY A 934 103.76 -59.27 88.48
N GLY A 935 102.83 -59.40 87.52
CA GLY A 935 101.41 -59.07 87.71
C GLY A 935 100.71 -59.94 88.75
N LEU A 936 99.73 -59.34 89.43
CA LEU A 936 98.98 -59.93 90.56
C LEU A 936 98.40 -61.33 90.27
N LEU A 937 98.07 -61.62 89.01
CA LEU A 937 97.36 -62.81 88.57
C LEU A 937 98.25 -64.01 88.21
N LYS A 938 99.58 -63.87 88.25
CA LYS A 938 100.52 -64.95 87.84
C LYS A 938 100.88 -65.92 88.98
N ASN A 939 100.53 -65.59 90.23
CA ASN A 939 100.67 -66.46 91.41
C ASN A 939 99.34 -67.17 91.73
N THR A 940 99.36 -68.50 91.83
CA THR A 940 98.17 -69.38 91.89
C THR A 940 97.26 -69.22 93.12
N MET A 941 97.69 -68.52 94.18
CA MET A 941 96.80 -68.17 95.32
C MET A 941 95.97 -66.90 95.07
N ILE A 942 96.48 -65.93 94.30
CA ILE A 942 95.82 -64.63 94.12
C ILE A 942 94.77 -64.69 92.99
N SER A 943 94.94 -65.58 92.01
CA SER A 943 93.91 -65.87 91.00
C SER A 943 92.62 -66.43 91.63
N GLY A 944 92.73 -67.23 92.69
CA GLY A 944 91.58 -67.71 93.46
C GLY A 944 90.88 -66.60 94.26
N ALA A 945 91.66 -65.68 94.83
CA ALA A 945 91.13 -64.52 95.54
C ALA A 945 90.30 -63.59 94.63
N ILE A 946 90.72 -63.39 93.38
CA ILE A 946 90.01 -62.55 92.40
C ILE A 946 88.64 -63.14 92.00
N TYR A 947 88.53 -64.45 91.87
CA TYR A 947 87.24 -65.12 91.68
C TYR A 947 86.36 -65.04 92.94
N MET A 948 86.96 -65.18 94.13
CA MET A 948 86.24 -65.07 95.42
C MET A 948 85.84 -63.64 95.80
N ALA A 949 86.43 -62.61 95.19
CA ALA A 949 86.09 -61.21 95.44
C ALA A 949 84.72 -60.82 94.86
N ASP A 950 84.18 -61.58 93.91
CA ASP A 950 83.01 -61.22 93.09
C ASP A 950 83.09 -59.76 92.65
N LEU A 951 84.04 -59.50 91.75
CA LEU A 951 84.36 -58.15 91.30
C LEU A 951 83.21 -57.49 90.52
N ASP A 952 82.35 -58.27 89.87
CA ASP A 952 81.17 -57.73 89.18
C ASP A 952 80.15 -57.19 90.17
N GLN A 953 79.84 -57.98 91.21
CA GLN A 953 78.98 -57.50 92.30
C GLN A 953 79.62 -56.32 93.03
N PHE A 954 80.94 -56.36 93.27
CA PHE A 954 81.68 -55.30 93.95
C PHE A 954 81.58 -53.97 93.20
N VAL A 955 81.89 -53.97 91.90
CA VAL A 955 81.84 -52.78 91.06
C VAL A 955 80.41 -52.24 90.98
N ASN A 956 79.40 -53.10 90.82
CA ASN A 956 78.00 -52.68 90.81
C ASN A 956 77.59 -52.00 92.13
N SER A 957 77.97 -52.56 93.28
CA SER A 957 77.67 -51.97 94.60
C SER A 957 78.42 -50.65 94.82
N VAL A 958 79.70 -50.56 94.42
CA VAL A 958 80.48 -49.31 94.53
C VAL A 958 79.85 -48.22 93.67
N VAL A 959 79.48 -48.53 92.43
CA VAL A 959 78.80 -47.56 91.54
C VAL A 959 77.48 -47.11 92.14
N ALA A 960 76.66 -48.01 92.66
CA ALA A 960 75.40 -47.66 93.33
C ALA A 960 75.61 -46.73 94.54
N ARG A 961 76.65 -46.99 95.36
CA ARG A 961 77.00 -46.12 96.50
C ARG A 961 77.50 -44.75 96.05
N VAL A 962 78.27 -44.67 94.98
CA VAL A 962 78.73 -43.41 94.39
C VAL A 962 77.54 -42.60 93.88
N PHE A 963 76.64 -43.20 93.10
CA PHE A 963 75.45 -42.53 92.58
C PHE A 963 74.50 -42.08 93.70
N ALA A 964 74.30 -42.90 94.74
CA ALA A 964 73.50 -42.52 95.90
C ALA A 964 74.08 -41.29 96.65
N LYS A 965 75.40 -41.22 96.84
CA LYS A 965 76.05 -40.05 97.46
C LYS A 965 76.00 -38.81 96.57
N LEU A 966 76.18 -38.99 95.26
CA LEU A 966 76.07 -37.92 94.28
C LEU A 966 74.65 -37.31 94.30
N LYS A 967 73.63 -38.17 94.32
CA LYS A 967 72.21 -37.79 94.29
C LYS A 967 71.72 -37.13 95.57
N ASN A 968 72.07 -37.70 96.73
CA ASN A 968 71.43 -37.30 97.99
C ASN A 968 72.05 -36.08 98.67
N ASN A 969 73.32 -35.72 98.38
CA ASN A 969 74.00 -34.64 99.09
C ASN A 969 74.91 -33.78 98.19
N TYR A 970 75.62 -34.40 97.24
CA TYR A 970 76.71 -33.72 96.55
C TYR A 970 76.24 -32.65 95.55
N PHE A 971 75.30 -32.96 94.66
CA PHE A 971 74.82 -31.97 93.69
C PHE A 971 73.88 -30.92 94.29
N GLU A 972 73.21 -31.22 95.40
CA GLU A 972 72.45 -30.23 96.15
C GLU A 972 73.39 -29.16 96.73
N GLN A 973 74.50 -29.57 97.34
CA GLN A 973 75.52 -28.65 97.88
C GLN A 973 76.28 -27.87 96.80
N LYS A 974 76.33 -28.38 95.56
CA LYS A 974 77.03 -27.75 94.42
C LYS A 974 76.10 -27.08 93.42
N ARG A 975 74.83 -26.89 93.77
CA ARG A 975 73.77 -26.37 92.88
C ARG A 975 74.07 -24.99 92.30
N GLU A 976 74.49 -24.03 93.12
CA GLU A 976 74.84 -22.68 92.65
C GLU A 976 76.00 -22.71 91.65
N LYS A 977 76.97 -23.61 91.86
CA LYS A 977 78.12 -23.78 90.97
C LYS A 977 77.71 -24.42 89.64
N LEU A 978 76.79 -25.39 89.66
CA LEU A 978 76.17 -25.96 88.46
C LEU A 978 75.37 -24.90 87.68
N GLU A 979 74.57 -24.08 88.37
CA GLU A 979 73.83 -22.96 87.78
C GLU A 979 74.78 -21.94 87.15
N SER A 980 75.89 -21.60 87.81
CA SER A 980 76.91 -20.71 87.26
C SER A 980 77.53 -21.26 85.97
N HIS A 981 77.88 -22.55 85.91
CA HIS A 981 78.37 -23.18 84.68
C HIS A 981 77.29 -23.22 83.58
N TYR A 982 76.01 -23.39 83.95
CA TYR A 982 74.88 -23.35 83.01
C TYR A 982 74.65 -21.95 82.43
N PHE A 983 74.65 -20.89 83.25
CA PHE A 983 74.54 -19.52 82.76
C PHE A 983 75.76 -19.10 81.94
N LYS A 984 76.97 -19.50 82.35
CA LYS A 984 78.18 -19.27 81.56
C LYS A 984 78.12 -19.99 80.21
N LEU A 985 77.52 -21.18 80.16
CA LEU A 985 77.21 -21.84 78.91
C LEU A 985 76.25 -20.97 78.07
N LEU A 986 75.14 -20.47 78.63
CA LEU A 986 74.20 -19.61 77.91
C LEU A 986 74.81 -18.27 77.43
N GLU A 987 75.69 -17.64 78.22
CA GLU A 987 76.42 -16.42 77.81
C GLU A 987 77.42 -16.69 76.68
N ASN A 988 78.19 -17.78 76.80
CA ASN A 988 79.10 -18.22 75.73
C ASN A 988 78.34 -18.59 74.44
N LEU A 989 77.06 -18.93 74.53
CA LEU A 989 76.20 -19.20 73.39
C LEU A 989 75.60 -17.94 72.80
N ALA A 990 75.27 -16.94 73.63
CA ALA A 990 74.84 -15.63 73.16
C ALA A 990 75.91 -14.94 72.29
N GLN A 991 77.19 -15.16 72.60
CA GLN A 991 78.34 -14.57 71.88
C GLN A 991 78.79 -15.34 70.63
N LYS A 992 78.17 -16.48 70.30
CA LYS A 992 78.51 -17.24 69.09
C LYS A 992 77.57 -16.89 67.95
N ASP A 993 78.14 -16.78 66.76
CA ASP A 993 77.39 -16.75 65.52
C ASP A 993 76.80 -18.14 65.28
N LEU A 994 75.48 -18.22 65.39
CA LEU A 994 74.71 -19.44 65.11
C LEU A 994 74.10 -19.32 63.72
N ASN A 995 74.02 -20.43 62.98
CA ASN A 995 73.49 -20.42 61.61
C ASN A 995 72.03 -19.93 61.58
N LEU A 996 71.27 -20.22 62.64
CA LEU A 996 69.88 -19.76 62.83
C LEU A 996 69.74 -18.25 63.14
N GLU A 997 70.81 -17.51 63.36
CA GLU A 997 70.76 -16.05 63.57
C GLU A 997 70.90 -15.29 62.24
N THR A 998 71.63 -15.86 61.28
CA THR A 998 71.94 -15.22 60.00
C THR A 998 71.03 -15.65 58.85
N ASN A 999 70.48 -16.86 58.89
CA ASN A 999 69.73 -17.47 57.77
C ASN A 999 68.25 -17.72 58.07
N PHE A 1000 67.71 -17.18 59.18
CA PHE A 1000 66.32 -17.44 59.57
C PHE A 1000 65.33 -16.56 58.81
N ASN A 1001 64.92 -17.03 57.65
CA ASN A 1001 63.86 -16.40 56.86
C ASN A 1001 62.47 -16.90 57.31
N LEU A 1002 61.85 -16.17 58.25
CA LEU A 1002 60.52 -16.52 58.78
C LEU A 1002 59.46 -16.59 57.68
N THR A 1003 59.55 -15.68 56.72
CA THR A 1003 58.67 -15.62 55.55
C THR A 1003 58.70 -16.92 54.74
N GLN A 1004 59.89 -17.43 54.41
CA GLN A 1004 60.07 -18.67 53.66
C GLN A 1004 59.59 -19.89 54.46
N LEU A 1005 59.72 -19.85 55.78
CA LEU A 1005 59.21 -20.89 56.67
C LEU A 1005 57.71 -20.92 56.72
N LEU A 1006 57.07 -19.77 56.93
CA LEU A 1006 55.60 -19.67 56.93
C LEU A 1006 55.03 -20.08 55.57
N ALA A 1007 55.65 -19.63 54.47
CA ALA A 1007 55.29 -20.06 53.12
C ALA A 1007 55.37 -21.59 52.96
N SER A 1008 56.45 -22.21 53.44
CA SER A 1008 56.64 -23.67 53.41
C SER A 1008 55.64 -24.41 54.31
N PHE A 1009 55.33 -23.86 55.49
CA PHE A 1009 54.38 -24.42 56.45
C PHE A 1009 52.95 -24.38 55.91
N PHE A 1010 52.49 -23.24 55.40
CA PHE A 1010 51.15 -23.13 54.81
C PHE A 1010 51.00 -23.97 53.53
N ALA A 1011 52.10 -24.29 52.85
CA ALA A 1011 52.08 -25.26 51.75
C ALA A 1011 51.91 -26.73 52.22
N SER A 1012 52.24 -27.03 53.48
CA SER A 1012 52.08 -28.36 54.11
C SER A 1012 50.61 -28.69 54.42
N GLU A 1013 50.28 -29.96 54.62
CA GLU A 1013 48.91 -30.40 54.95
C GLU A 1013 48.42 -29.82 56.29
N LYS A 1014 49.28 -29.81 57.32
CA LYS A 1014 48.94 -29.24 58.64
C LYS A 1014 48.73 -27.73 58.57
N GLY A 1015 49.61 -26.99 57.88
CA GLY A 1015 49.46 -25.55 57.72
C GLY A 1015 48.29 -25.18 56.83
N ALA A 1016 48.01 -25.95 55.78
CA ALA A 1016 46.82 -25.77 54.95
C ALA A 1016 45.53 -26.03 55.72
N LYS A 1017 45.52 -27.03 56.60
CA LYS A 1017 44.38 -27.30 57.50
C LYS A 1017 44.17 -26.13 58.46
N LEU A 1018 45.23 -25.68 59.14
CA LEU A 1018 45.17 -24.51 60.04
C LEU A 1018 44.62 -23.28 59.29
N LEU A 1019 45.17 -22.98 58.11
CA LEU A 1019 44.73 -21.85 57.29
C LEU A 1019 43.25 -21.97 56.92
N LYS A 1020 42.80 -23.17 56.52
CA LYS A 1020 41.40 -23.42 56.21
C LYS A 1020 40.52 -23.12 57.43
N GLU A 1021 40.79 -23.71 58.58
CA GLU A 1021 39.96 -23.47 59.79
C GLU A 1021 39.90 -21.98 60.14
N VAL A 1022 41.04 -21.27 60.07
CA VAL A 1022 41.10 -19.82 60.32
C VAL A 1022 40.28 -19.00 59.31
N LEU A 1023 40.32 -19.35 58.02
CA LEU A 1023 39.51 -18.69 56.99
C LEU A 1023 38.02 -18.94 57.20
N TYR A 1024 37.62 -20.17 57.57
CA TYR A 1024 36.21 -20.48 57.86
C TYR A 1024 35.71 -19.82 59.15
N LEU A 1025 36.54 -19.75 60.19
CA LEU A 1025 36.22 -19.03 61.43
C LEU A 1025 36.11 -17.53 61.24
N SER A 1026 36.75 -17.00 60.19
CA SER A 1026 36.79 -15.58 59.87
C SER A 1026 35.95 -15.23 58.63
N ASP A 1027 35.00 -16.08 58.23
CA ASP A 1027 34.24 -15.95 56.97
C ASP A 1027 33.61 -14.56 56.81
N ASP A 1028 32.84 -14.12 57.82
CA ASP A 1028 32.20 -12.81 57.83
C ASP A 1028 33.24 -11.67 57.83
N LEU A 1029 34.30 -11.79 58.63
CA LEU A 1029 35.38 -10.79 58.69
C LEU A 1029 36.14 -10.66 57.37
N ILE A 1030 36.30 -11.77 56.65
CA ILE A 1030 36.94 -11.81 55.33
C ILE A 1030 36.01 -11.22 54.28
N ALA A 1031 34.71 -11.50 54.35
CA ALA A 1031 33.72 -10.88 53.47
C ALA A 1031 33.68 -9.35 53.65
N ASP A 1032 33.68 -8.86 54.89
CA ASP A 1032 33.77 -7.44 55.22
C ASP A 1032 35.07 -6.83 54.70
N LEU A 1033 36.20 -7.53 54.87
CA LEU A 1033 37.50 -7.09 54.34
C LEU A 1033 37.51 -7.03 52.80
N ILE A 1034 36.91 -8.02 52.12
CA ILE A 1034 36.75 -8.06 50.67
C ILE A 1034 35.88 -6.89 50.18
N GLU A 1035 34.81 -6.56 50.92
CA GLU A 1035 33.91 -5.45 50.63
C GLU A 1035 34.60 -4.08 50.78
N LEU A 1036 35.44 -3.94 51.80
CA LEU A 1036 36.24 -2.73 52.01
C LEU A 1036 37.33 -2.57 50.96
N ILE A 1037 37.98 -3.65 50.50
CA ILE A 1037 39.17 -3.59 49.66
C ILE A 1037 38.87 -3.69 48.15
N LEU A 1038 37.95 -4.55 47.70
CA LEU A 1038 37.72 -4.80 46.27
C LEU A 1038 36.73 -3.81 45.64
N LYS A 1039 36.89 -3.58 44.32
CA LYS A 1039 36.02 -2.71 43.52
C LYS A 1039 34.66 -3.34 43.22
N GLU A 1040 33.69 -2.47 42.94
CA GLU A 1040 32.32 -2.87 42.55
C GLU A 1040 31.88 -2.27 41.20
N ASP A 1041 32.84 -1.77 40.45
CA ASP A 1041 32.68 -1.17 39.14
C ASP A 1041 32.11 -2.23 38.16
N ARG A 1042 31.05 -1.90 37.41
CA ARG A 1042 30.52 -2.80 36.36
C ARG A 1042 31.37 -2.77 35.07
N LYS A 1043 32.69 -2.67 35.21
CA LYS A 1043 33.66 -2.74 34.11
C LYS A 1043 34.02 -4.21 33.88
N ASP A 1044 33.88 -4.68 32.66
CA ASP A 1044 34.20 -6.06 32.27
C ASP A 1044 35.71 -6.29 32.35
N LEU A 1045 36.11 -7.34 33.07
CA LEU A 1045 37.50 -7.65 33.41
C LEU A 1045 37.97 -8.99 32.84
N LEU A 1046 37.11 -10.02 32.84
CA LEU A 1046 37.42 -11.34 32.29
C LEU A 1046 36.28 -11.80 31.38
N ALA A 1047 36.60 -12.55 30.33
CA ALA A 1047 35.67 -13.22 29.44
C ALA A 1047 35.85 -14.73 29.57
N LEU A 1048 34.83 -15.41 30.08
CA LEU A 1048 34.77 -16.86 30.14
C LEU A 1048 34.25 -17.40 28.81
N ASN A 1049 35.17 -17.84 27.96
CA ASN A 1049 34.84 -18.44 26.69
C ASN A 1049 34.72 -19.96 26.83
N PHE A 1050 33.52 -20.51 26.66
CA PHE A 1050 33.31 -21.96 26.60
C PHE A 1050 32.87 -22.37 25.21
N GLU A 1051 33.36 -23.49 24.72
CA GLU A 1051 32.91 -24.04 23.44
C GLU A 1051 32.08 -25.29 23.70
N LEU A 1052 30.79 -25.25 23.38
CA LEU A 1052 29.88 -26.39 23.50
C LEU A 1052 30.01 -27.31 22.27
N GLN A 1053 30.33 -28.58 22.46
CA GLN A 1053 30.44 -29.57 21.37
C GLN A 1053 29.16 -30.41 21.19
N ALA A 1054 28.67 -30.51 19.95
CA ALA A 1054 27.44 -31.23 19.63
C ALA A 1054 27.47 -32.71 20.02
N GLU A 1055 28.58 -33.38 19.74
CA GLU A 1055 28.80 -34.80 20.07
C GLU A 1055 28.76 -35.05 21.59
N ALA A 1056 29.18 -34.07 22.39
CA ALA A 1056 29.18 -34.16 23.85
C ALA A 1056 27.80 -33.83 24.45
N VAL A 1057 27.05 -32.88 23.86
CA VAL A 1057 25.64 -32.62 24.21
C VAL A 1057 24.78 -33.85 23.91
N GLU A 1058 24.98 -34.45 22.73
CA GLU A 1058 24.29 -35.67 22.33
C GLU A 1058 24.61 -36.84 23.26
N TYR A 1059 25.89 -37.04 23.62
CA TYR A 1059 26.31 -38.02 24.62
C TYR A 1059 25.64 -37.80 25.98
N LEU A 1060 25.60 -36.56 26.50
CA LEU A 1060 24.94 -36.27 27.77
C LEU A 1060 23.44 -36.61 27.73
N ILE A 1061 22.76 -36.23 26.65
CA ILE A 1061 21.33 -36.57 26.48
C ILE A 1061 21.16 -38.09 26.39
N GLN A 1062 22.02 -38.80 25.66
CA GLN A 1062 21.91 -40.25 25.45
C GLN A 1062 22.32 -41.09 26.67
N GLU A 1063 23.35 -40.70 27.41
CA GLU A 1063 23.93 -41.55 28.47
C GLU A 1063 23.55 -41.10 29.89
N GLN A 1064 23.18 -39.82 30.09
CA GLN A 1064 22.86 -39.28 31.42
C GLN A 1064 21.37 -39.09 31.68
N LEU A 1065 20.51 -39.21 30.68
CA LEU A 1065 19.05 -39.15 30.86
C LEU A 1065 18.43 -40.53 30.64
N SER A 1066 17.52 -40.93 31.54
CA SER A 1066 16.73 -42.15 31.36
C SER A 1066 15.79 -42.01 30.16
N LEU A 1067 15.28 -43.13 29.62
CA LEU A 1067 14.29 -43.08 28.54
C LEU A 1067 13.05 -42.27 28.95
N GLU A 1068 12.62 -42.38 30.20
CA GLU A 1068 11.50 -41.63 30.76
C GLU A 1068 11.79 -40.13 30.85
N GLN A 1069 13.00 -39.75 31.28
CA GLN A 1069 13.46 -38.36 31.29
C GLN A 1069 13.66 -37.79 29.88
N LYS A 1070 14.14 -38.59 28.93
CA LYS A 1070 14.25 -38.23 27.51
C LYS A 1070 12.88 -38.02 26.89
N LEU A 1071 11.92 -38.90 27.18
CA LEU A 1071 10.54 -38.78 26.72
C LEU A 1071 9.84 -37.58 27.37
N GLN A 1072 10.07 -37.31 28.66
CA GLN A 1072 9.60 -36.11 29.34
C GLN A 1072 10.20 -34.85 28.72
N LEU A 1073 11.51 -34.82 28.47
CA LEU A 1073 12.16 -33.70 27.78
C LEU A 1073 11.59 -33.47 26.38
N LEU A 1074 11.38 -34.54 25.63
CA LEU A 1074 10.75 -34.51 24.31
C LEU A 1074 9.30 -34.03 24.37
N LEU A 1075 8.52 -34.51 25.34
CA LEU A 1075 7.14 -34.09 25.57
C LEU A 1075 7.07 -32.63 25.99
N LEU A 1076 7.95 -32.17 26.88
CA LEU A 1076 8.01 -30.78 27.34
C LEU A 1076 8.37 -29.81 26.20
N ILE A 1077 9.38 -30.12 25.38
CA ILE A 1077 9.71 -29.32 24.19
C ILE A 1077 8.55 -29.33 23.19
N LYS A 1078 7.90 -30.48 23.01
CA LYS A 1078 6.75 -30.64 22.11
C LYS A 1078 5.50 -29.90 22.62
N ASP A 1079 5.24 -29.93 23.92
CA ASP A 1079 4.12 -29.28 24.60
C ASP A 1079 4.28 -27.76 24.58
N LEU A 1080 5.50 -27.27 24.77
CA LEU A 1080 5.85 -25.86 24.59
C LEU A 1080 5.61 -25.37 23.17
N LEU A 1081 5.86 -26.23 22.18
CA LEU A 1081 5.66 -25.97 20.74
C LEU A 1081 4.31 -26.47 20.21
N THR A 1082 3.34 -26.79 21.08
CA THR A 1082 2.02 -27.28 20.64
C THR A 1082 1.26 -26.23 19.83
N ALA A 1083 0.52 -26.72 18.83
CA ALA A 1083 -0.22 -25.91 17.86
C ALA A 1083 -1.31 -24.99 18.47
N LYS A 1084 -1.65 -25.14 19.75
CA LYS A 1084 -2.65 -24.29 20.41
C LYS A 1084 -2.03 -23.05 21.06
N ASN A 1085 -0.90 -23.21 21.73
CA ASN A 1085 -0.25 -22.13 22.49
C ASN A 1085 0.61 -21.25 21.56
N LEU A 1086 1.34 -21.85 20.61
CA LEU A 1086 2.09 -21.12 19.58
C LEU A 1086 1.16 -20.27 18.69
N ALA A 1087 -0.05 -20.74 18.39
CA ALA A 1087 -1.03 -20.00 17.60
C ALA A 1087 -1.51 -18.73 18.31
N ALA A 1088 -1.71 -18.78 19.64
CA ALA A 1088 -2.17 -17.65 20.43
C ALA A 1088 -1.11 -16.55 20.53
N GLU A 1089 0.17 -16.92 20.69
CA GLU A 1089 1.24 -15.95 20.81
C GLU A 1089 1.77 -15.46 19.45
N ILE A 1090 1.82 -16.32 18.42
CA ILE A 1090 1.99 -15.88 17.03
C ILE A 1090 0.88 -14.87 16.68
N ARG A 1091 -0.38 -15.11 17.08
CA ARG A 1091 -1.48 -14.16 16.90
C ARG A 1091 -1.22 -12.82 17.60
N ASN A 1092 -0.73 -12.82 18.85
CA ASN A 1092 -0.35 -11.62 19.61
C ASN A 1092 0.81 -10.83 18.97
N LEU A 1093 1.80 -11.52 18.41
CA LEU A 1093 2.94 -10.90 17.74
C LEU A 1093 2.61 -10.40 16.35
N LEU A 1094 1.68 -11.06 15.67
CA LEU A 1094 1.14 -10.58 14.41
C LEU A 1094 0.39 -9.25 14.56
N GLU A 1095 -0.12 -8.95 15.75
CA GLU A 1095 -0.68 -7.61 16.06
C GLU A 1095 0.39 -6.52 16.18
N LYS A 1096 1.63 -6.88 16.53
CA LYS A 1096 2.79 -5.98 16.70
C LYS A 1096 3.66 -5.87 15.45
N LEU A 1097 3.38 -6.66 14.41
CA LEU A 1097 4.16 -6.73 13.19
C LEU A 1097 3.88 -5.53 12.27
N ASP A 1098 4.92 -5.02 11.63
CA ASP A 1098 4.79 -3.97 10.62
C ASP A 1098 4.21 -4.57 9.32
N LEU A 1099 2.93 -4.26 9.07
CA LEU A 1099 2.19 -4.70 7.89
C LEU A 1099 2.26 -3.70 6.73
N GLU A 1100 3.05 -2.62 6.82
CA GLU A 1100 3.15 -1.61 5.75
C GLU A 1100 3.68 -2.21 4.44
N ILE A 1101 4.69 -3.07 4.52
CA ILE A 1101 5.28 -3.73 3.34
C ILE A 1101 4.25 -4.65 2.68
N LEU A 1102 3.49 -5.38 3.49
CA LEU A 1102 2.46 -6.29 3.03
C LEU A 1102 1.29 -5.53 2.39
N THR A 1103 0.88 -4.42 2.99
CA THR A 1103 -0.12 -3.48 2.46
C THR A 1103 0.34 -2.89 1.12
N LYS A 1104 1.60 -2.47 1.01
CA LYS A 1104 2.17 -1.90 -0.21
C LYS A 1104 2.23 -2.91 -1.36
N GLU A 1105 2.60 -4.16 -1.09
CA GLU A 1105 2.67 -5.23 -2.09
C GLU A 1105 1.29 -5.72 -2.54
N ILE A 1106 0.30 -5.79 -1.64
CA ILE A 1106 -1.11 -6.07 -2.00
C ILE A 1106 -1.63 -4.99 -2.95
N LYS A 1107 -1.37 -3.72 -2.65
CA LYS A 1107 -1.69 -2.59 -3.53
C LYS A 1107 -1.01 -2.71 -4.91
N LEU A 1108 0.26 -3.13 -4.93
CA LEU A 1108 1.02 -3.36 -6.17
C LEU A 1108 0.46 -4.52 -7.00
N LEU A 1109 -0.06 -5.57 -6.35
CA LEU A 1109 -0.71 -6.69 -7.04
C LEU A 1109 -2.03 -6.27 -7.68
N VAL A 1110 -2.85 -5.50 -6.95
CA VAL A 1110 -4.10 -4.93 -7.48
C VAL A 1110 -3.84 -4.00 -8.65
N ASN A 1111 -2.78 -3.18 -8.59
CA ASN A 1111 -2.38 -2.29 -9.69
C ASN A 1111 -2.13 -2.99 -11.02
N ASN A 1112 -1.89 -4.30 -11.00
CA ASN A 1112 -1.58 -5.10 -12.19
C ASN A 1112 -2.71 -6.08 -12.57
N LEU A 1113 -3.90 -5.95 -11.98
CA LEU A 1113 -5.06 -6.77 -12.32
C LEU A 1113 -5.72 -6.29 -13.62
N LYS A 1114 -6.11 -7.25 -14.44
CA LYS A 1114 -7.01 -7.03 -15.58
C LYS A 1114 -8.36 -7.64 -15.24
N LEU A 1115 -9.41 -6.82 -15.22
CA LEU A 1115 -10.69 -7.20 -14.62
C LEU A 1115 -11.57 -8.05 -15.54
N ILE A 1116 -11.44 -7.95 -16.86
CA ILE A 1116 -12.34 -8.60 -17.84
C ILE A 1116 -11.51 -9.43 -18.84
N GLU A 1117 -10.80 -10.46 -18.35
CA GLU A 1117 -10.02 -11.37 -19.21
C GLU A 1117 -10.86 -12.51 -19.84
N ASN A 1118 -12.05 -12.79 -19.29
CA ASN A 1118 -12.88 -13.92 -19.75
C ASN A 1118 -13.74 -13.54 -20.96
N GLU A 1119 -13.34 -14.04 -22.14
CA GLU A 1119 -14.03 -13.85 -23.43
C GLU A 1119 -15.53 -14.17 -23.37
N ASN A 1120 -15.94 -15.22 -22.66
CA ASN A 1120 -17.36 -15.60 -22.55
C ASN A 1120 -18.15 -14.62 -21.67
N LEU A 1121 -17.55 -14.16 -20.57
CA LEU A 1121 -18.16 -13.13 -19.72
C LEU A 1121 -18.32 -11.83 -20.51
N LYS A 1122 -17.29 -11.46 -21.28
CA LYS A 1122 -17.25 -10.27 -22.13
C LYS A 1122 -18.31 -10.33 -23.22
N SER A 1123 -18.44 -11.45 -23.93
CA SER A 1123 -19.46 -11.63 -24.98
C SER A 1123 -20.89 -11.56 -24.44
N ASP A 1124 -21.13 -12.15 -23.27
CA ASP A 1124 -22.45 -12.13 -22.63
C ASP A 1124 -22.82 -10.74 -22.10
N LEU A 1125 -21.88 -10.06 -21.45
CA LEU A 1125 -22.05 -8.69 -20.97
C LEU A 1125 -22.37 -7.75 -22.14
N LEU A 1126 -21.67 -7.92 -23.25
CA LEU A 1126 -21.89 -7.20 -24.49
C LEU A 1126 -23.29 -7.42 -25.06
N ALA A 1127 -23.74 -8.67 -25.09
CA ALA A 1127 -25.08 -9.01 -25.54
C ALA A 1127 -26.17 -8.38 -24.64
N GLU A 1128 -25.97 -8.39 -23.33
CA GLU A 1128 -26.93 -7.85 -22.36
C GLU A 1128 -26.96 -6.32 -22.37
N LEU A 1129 -25.82 -5.64 -22.43
CA LEU A 1129 -25.72 -4.19 -22.59
C LEU A 1129 -26.38 -3.73 -23.90
N LYS A 1130 -26.16 -4.46 -25.00
CA LYS A 1130 -26.78 -4.17 -26.30
C LYS A 1130 -28.30 -4.34 -26.27
N LYS A 1131 -28.78 -5.41 -25.64
CA LYS A 1131 -30.22 -5.68 -25.49
C LYS A 1131 -30.89 -4.67 -24.58
N ASN A 1132 -30.40 -4.50 -23.36
CA ASN A 1132 -31.04 -3.66 -22.35
C ASN A 1132 -30.85 -2.16 -22.65
N GLY A 1133 -29.77 -1.78 -23.36
CA GLY A 1133 -29.62 -0.44 -23.94
C GLY A 1133 -30.66 -0.15 -25.04
N ALA A 1134 -31.03 -1.15 -25.85
CA ALA A 1134 -32.14 -1.01 -26.80
C ALA A 1134 -33.50 -0.90 -26.09
N ASP A 1135 -33.69 -1.62 -24.99
CA ASP A 1135 -34.93 -1.58 -24.19
C ASP A 1135 -35.06 -0.23 -23.43
N LEU A 1136 -33.95 0.37 -22.99
CA LEU A 1136 -33.95 1.72 -22.40
C LEU A 1136 -34.46 2.80 -23.37
N LEU A 1137 -34.14 2.67 -24.66
CA LEU A 1137 -34.69 3.51 -25.72
C LEU A 1137 -36.19 3.29 -25.97
N GLU A 1138 -36.81 2.30 -25.34
CA GLU A 1138 -38.25 2.04 -25.37
C GLU A 1138 -38.95 2.60 -24.12
N THR A 1139 -38.21 3.03 -23.08
CA THR A 1139 -38.79 3.69 -21.91
C THR A 1139 -39.28 5.10 -22.26
N GLU A 1140 -40.45 5.47 -21.74
CA GLU A 1140 -41.09 6.77 -22.04
C GLU A 1140 -40.21 7.96 -21.63
N ALA A 1141 -39.61 7.89 -20.43
CA ALA A 1141 -38.75 8.95 -19.90
C ALA A 1141 -37.47 9.16 -20.72
N PHE A 1142 -36.78 8.09 -21.11
CA PHE A 1142 -35.57 8.20 -21.92
C PHE A 1142 -35.90 8.60 -23.37
N THR A 1143 -36.97 8.05 -23.93
CA THR A 1143 -37.43 8.39 -25.29
C THR A 1143 -37.79 9.87 -25.41
N SER A 1144 -38.50 10.42 -24.42
CA SER A 1144 -38.86 11.84 -24.39
C SER A 1144 -37.62 12.74 -24.27
N TRP A 1145 -36.72 12.43 -23.34
CA TRP A 1145 -35.46 13.18 -23.19
C TRP A 1145 -34.60 13.14 -24.46
N PHE A 1146 -34.44 11.95 -25.04
CA PHE A 1146 -33.60 11.75 -26.20
C PHE A 1146 -34.22 12.42 -27.46
N HIS A 1147 -35.55 12.44 -27.56
CA HIS A 1147 -36.28 13.19 -28.59
C HIS A 1147 -36.01 14.70 -28.48
N GLU A 1148 -36.17 15.29 -27.30
CA GLU A 1148 -35.87 16.70 -27.06
C GLU A 1148 -34.41 17.05 -27.39
N TYR A 1149 -33.47 16.22 -26.92
CA TYR A 1149 -32.05 16.39 -27.19
C TYR A 1149 -31.74 16.34 -28.69
N SER A 1150 -32.26 15.33 -29.39
CA SER A 1150 -32.07 15.17 -30.84
C SER A 1150 -32.68 16.33 -31.61
N THR A 1151 -33.88 16.79 -31.22
CA THR A 1151 -34.54 17.96 -31.81
C THR A 1151 -33.67 19.22 -31.70
N ALA A 1152 -33.00 19.42 -30.55
CA ALA A 1152 -32.07 20.54 -30.37
C ALA A 1152 -30.80 20.41 -31.22
N GLU A 1153 -30.19 19.22 -31.29
CA GLU A 1153 -28.99 18.98 -32.11
C GLU A 1153 -29.26 19.07 -33.61
N ILE A 1154 -30.41 18.58 -34.08
CA ILE A 1154 -30.86 18.74 -35.46
C ILE A 1154 -31.00 20.22 -35.80
N SER A 1155 -31.58 21.02 -34.89
CA SER A 1155 -31.71 22.48 -35.09
C SER A 1155 -30.34 23.15 -35.25
N LYS A 1156 -29.35 22.77 -34.43
CA LYS A 1156 -27.96 23.27 -34.54
C LYS A 1156 -27.30 22.83 -35.84
N LEU A 1157 -27.48 21.58 -36.24
CA LEU A 1157 -26.93 21.03 -37.47
C LEU A 1157 -27.50 21.77 -38.68
N VAL A 1158 -28.82 22.00 -38.74
CA VAL A 1158 -29.47 22.77 -39.81
C VAL A 1158 -28.90 24.18 -39.91
N GLN A 1159 -28.66 24.87 -38.78
CA GLN A 1159 -28.01 26.19 -38.78
C GLN A 1159 -26.56 26.13 -39.31
N LYS A 1160 -25.81 25.07 -38.98
CA LYS A 1160 -24.43 24.87 -39.45
C LYS A 1160 -24.40 24.59 -40.96
N ILE A 1161 -25.29 23.74 -41.44
CA ILE A 1161 -25.49 23.42 -42.87
C ILE A 1161 -25.88 24.69 -43.63
N ALA A 1162 -26.82 25.48 -43.11
CA ALA A 1162 -27.26 26.74 -43.74
C ALA A 1162 -26.10 27.70 -44.03
N ARG A 1163 -25.07 27.72 -43.18
CA ARG A 1163 -23.88 28.58 -43.33
C ARG A 1163 -22.78 28.01 -44.22
N LYS A 1164 -22.64 26.69 -44.27
CA LYS A 1164 -21.44 26.01 -44.82
C LYS A 1164 -21.69 25.14 -46.05
N MET A 1165 -22.93 24.74 -46.29
CA MET A 1165 -23.27 23.90 -47.44
C MET A 1165 -23.08 24.67 -48.74
N ASP A 1166 -22.49 23.98 -49.70
CA ASP A 1166 -22.24 24.51 -51.03
C ASP A 1166 -23.55 24.88 -51.74
N ARG A 1167 -23.59 26.07 -52.35
CA ARG A 1167 -24.82 26.64 -52.93
C ARG A 1167 -25.21 25.95 -54.23
N ASP A 1168 -24.24 25.45 -54.99
CA ASP A 1168 -24.51 24.73 -56.24
C ASP A 1168 -25.20 23.39 -55.93
N SER A 1169 -24.85 22.74 -54.81
CA SER A 1169 -25.55 21.54 -54.33
C SER A 1169 -27.01 21.79 -53.93
N LEU A 1170 -27.27 22.96 -53.32
CA LEU A 1170 -28.63 23.36 -52.95
C LEU A 1170 -29.46 23.68 -54.20
N GLU A 1171 -28.83 24.29 -55.20
CA GLU A 1171 -29.45 24.54 -56.50
C GLU A 1171 -29.79 23.24 -57.22
N ASP A 1172 -28.87 22.27 -57.29
CA ASP A 1172 -29.10 20.94 -57.88
C ASP A 1172 -30.28 20.20 -57.23
N LEU A 1173 -30.32 20.19 -55.89
CA LEU A 1173 -31.43 19.61 -55.15
C LEU A 1173 -32.73 20.39 -55.38
N LEU A 1174 -32.68 21.73 -55.41
CA LEU A 1174 -33.86 22.55 -55.63
C LEU A 1174 -34.42 22.38 -57.05
N ILE A 1175 -33.56 22.24 -58.06
CA ILE A 1175 -33.97 21.93 -59.44
C ILE A 1175 -34.77 20.63 -59.48
N LEU A 1176 -34.30 19.59 -58.80
CA LEU A 1176 -35.01 18.30 -58.73
C LEU A 1176 -36.42 18.47 -58.15
N PHE A 1177 -36.56 19.22 -57.06
CA PHE A 1177 -37.87 19.50 -56.43
C PHE A 1177 -38.76 20.37 -57.34
N ILE A 1178 -38.20 21.37 -58.02
CA ILE A 1178 -38.94 22.24 -58.94
C ILE A 1178 -39.48 21.45 -60.13
N GLU A 1179 -38.66 20.62 -60.77
CA GLU A 1179 -39.07 19.83 -61.94
C GLU A 1179 -40.15 18.81 -61.57
N ALA A 1180 -40.03 18.17 -60.40
CA ALA A 1180 -41.07 17.31 -59.87
C ALA A 1180 -42.38 18.07 -59.57
N GLY A 1181 -42.26 19.29 -59.04
CA GLY A 1181 -43.40 20.17 -58.77
C GLY A 1181 -44.12 20.56 -60.06
N ILE A 1182 -43.38 21.04 -61.07
CA ILE A 1182 -43.93 21.45 -62.37
C ILE A 1182 -44.65 20.28 -63.04
N ASP A 1183 -44.06 19.07 -63.05
CA ASP A 1183 -44.71 17.89 -63.64
C ASP A 1183 -46.00 17.51 -62.92
N SER A 1184 -46.02 17.61 -61.59
CA SER A 1184 -47.23 17.35 -60.81
C SER A 1184 -48.33 18.37 -61.07
N PHE A 1185 -47.96 19.66 -61.06
CA PHE A 1185 -48.89 20.76 -61.35
C PHE A 1185 -49.42 20.67 -62.78
N LYS A 1186 -48.59 20.35 -63.76
CA LYS A 1186 -49.01 20.14 -65.15
C LYS A 1186 -50.05 19.03 -65.26
N ASN A 1187 -49.79 17.87 -64.68
CA ASN A 1187 -50.69 16.72 -64.80
C ASN A 1187 -52.01 16.90 -64.03
N ASN A 1188 -52.04 17.76 -63.02
CA ASN A 1188 -53.26 18.08 -62.26
C ASN A 1188 -53.89 19.44 -62.63
N SER A 1189 -53.33 20.17 -63.61
CA SER A 1189 -53.67 21.57 -63.91
C SER A 1189 -55.12 21.76 -64.37
N GLU A 1190 -55.64 20.86 -65.20
CA GLU A 1190 -57.01 20.90 -65.69
C GLU A 1190 -58.02 20.78 -64.52
N ALA A 1191 -57.82 19.78 -63.65
CA ALA A 1191 -58.66 19.56 -62.48
C ALA A 1191 -58.55 20.71 -61.45
N LEU A 1192 -57.36 21.29 -61.29
CA LEU A 1192 -57.15 22.47 -60.46
C LEU A 1192 -57.90 23.69 -61.01
N LEU A 1193 -57.80 23.97 -62.32
CA LEU A 1193 -58.47 25.13 -62.91
C LEU A 1193 -59.99 24.99 -62.92
N GLN A 1194 -60.53 23.79 -63.20
CA GLN A 1194 -61.96 23.50 -63.10
C GLN A 1194 -62.50 23.72 -61.68
N SER A 1195 -61.72 23.37 -60.66
CA SER A 1195 -62.13 23.53 -59.25
C SER A 1195 -62.23 24.99 -58.76
N LEU A 1196 -61.70 25.95 -59.54
CA LEU A 1196 -61.83 27.39 -59.23
C LEU A 1196 -63.18 27.98 -59.64
N GLU A 1197 -64.03 27.21 -60.34
CA GLU A 1197 -65.35 27.63 -60.82
C GLU A 1197 -65.36 29.03 -61.45
N LEU A 1198 -64.41 29.29 -62.36
CA LEU A 1198 -64.11 30.64 -62.88
C LEU A 1198 -65.35 31.36 -63.45
N LYS A 1199 -66.29 30.61 -64.04
CA LYS A 1199 -67.58 31.16 -64.47
C LYS A 1199 -68.43 31.68 -63.33
N ASN A 1200 -68.56 30.90 -62.24
CA ASN A 1200 -69.35 31.31 -61.07
C ASN A 1200 -68.68 32.48 -60.34
N LEU A 1201 -67.35 32.44 -60.22
CA LEU A 1201 -66.54 33.51 -59.64
C LEU A 1201 -66.72 34.82 -60.41
N THR A 1202 -66.50 34.80 -61.72
CA THR A 1202 -66.66 35.96 -62.59
C THR A 1202 -68.09 36.50 -62.53
N ALA A 1203 -69.10 35.63 -62.60
CA ALA A 1203 -70.50 36.05 -62.49
C ALA A 1203 -70.82 36.64 -61.11
N ALA A 1204 -70.20 36.15 -60.04
CA ALA A 1204 -70.37 36.72 -58.71
C ALA A 1204 -69.76 38.12 -58.61
N GLU A 1205 -68.57 38.35 -59.14
CA GLU A 1205 -67.93 39.67 -59.14
C GLU A 1205 -68.74 40.68 -59.96
N VAL A 1206 -69.18 40.31 -61.16
CA VAL A 1206 -70.04 41.20 -61.98
C VAL A 1206 -71.39 41.49 -61.30
N ARG A 1207 -71.94 40.57 -60.48
CA ARG A 1207 -73.18 40.81 -59.72
C ARG A 1207 -72.99 41.76 -58.54
N LYS A 1208 -71.79 41.82 -57.96
CA LYS A 1208 -71.45 42.77 -56.89
C LYS A 1208 -71.33 44.19 -57.42
N MET A 1209 -70.96 44.34 -58.70
CA MET A 1209 -70.79 45.64 -59.33
C MET A 1209 -72.10 46.42 -59.39
N ASP A 1210 -72.04 47.71 -59.06
CA ASP A 1210 -73.15 48.61 -59.28
C ASP A 1210 -73.35 48.91 -60.79
N PRO A 1211 -74.51 49.45 -61.21
CA PRO A 1211 -74.73 49.73 -62.63
C PRO A 1211 -73.70 50.69 -63.28
N ALA A 1212 -73.07 51.59 -62.52
CA ALA A 1212 -72.05 52.50 -63.02
C ALA A 1212 -70.70 51.79 -63.20
N GLU A 1213 -70.36 50.88 -62.29
CA GLU A 1213 -69.18 50.01 -62.39
C GLU A 1213 -69.30 49.06 -63.59
N ILE A 1214 -70.50 48.51 -63.85
CA ILE A 1214 -70.74 47.68 -65.05
C ILE A 1214 -70.62 48.52 -66.34
N GLU A 1215 -71.06 49.78 -66.32
CA GLU A 1215 -70.86 50.69 -67.46
C GLU A 1215 -69.37 50.99 -67.68
N SER A 1216 -68.61 51.25 -66.60
CA SER A 1216 -67.15 51.45 -66.68
C SER A 1216 -66.47 50.21 -67.25
N LEU A 1217 -66.81 49.02 -66.73
CA LEU A 1217 -66.31 47.74 -67.22
C LEU A 1217 -66.57 47.58 -68.72
N PHE A 1218 -67.77 47.94 -69.20
CA PHE A 1218 -68.09 47.85 -70.62
C PHE A 1218 -67.34 48.90 -71.47
N ASN A 1219 -67.19 50.13 -70.97
CA ASN A 1219 -66.46 51.17 -71.66
C ASN A 1219 -64.96 50.84 -71.81
N ASP A 1220 -64.37 50.18 -70.82
CA ASP A 1220 -62.94 49.84 -70.81
C ASP A 1220 -62.54 48.86 -71.94
N PHE A 1221 -63.38 47.88 -72.29
CA PHE A 1221 -63.10 46.97 -73.40
C PHE A 1221 -63.89 47.25 -74.68
N ALA A 1222 -65.05 47.91 -74.60
CA ALA A 1222 -65.97 48.12 -75.72
C ALA A 1222 -66.34 49.58 -76.03
N GLY A 1223 -65.78 50.55 -75.32
CA GLY A 1223 -66.03 51.98 -75.55
C GLY A 1223 -65.69 52.44 -76.96
N LYS A 1224 -64.64 51.90 -77.59
CA LYS A 1224 -64.32 52.17 -79.01
C LYS A 1224 -65.43 51.70 -79.96
N TYR A 1225 -66.05 50.55 -79.68
CA TYR A 1225 -67.18 50.06 -80.47
C TYR A 1225 -68.41 50.94 -80.29
N PHE A 1226 -68.65 51.45 -79.09
CA PHE A 1226 -69.71 52.43 -78.85
C PHE A 1226 -69.51 53.73 -79.61
N ASN A 1227 -68.27 54.23 -79.71
CA ASN A 1227 -68.01 55.43 -80.50
C ASN A 1227 -68.27 55.20 -81.99
N HIS A 1228 -67.87 54.04 -82.54
CA HIS A 1228 -68.22 53.67 -83.91
C HIS A 1228 -69.75 53.53 -84.09
N LEU A 1229 -70.47 52.96 -83.12
CA LEU A 1229 -71.93 52.88 -83.17
C LEU A 1229 -72.60 54.27 -83.15
N LYS A 1230 -72.05 55.25 -82.40
CA LYS A 1230 -72.51 56.65 -82.43
C LYS A 1230 -72.27 57.26 -83.81
N GLU A 1231 -71.06 57.12 -84.36
CA GLU A 1231 -70.68 57.63 -85.68
C GLU A 1231 -71.55 57.03 -86.80
N TYR A 1232 -71.81 55.73 -86.76
CA TYR A 1232 -72.71 55.06 -87.70
C TYR A 1232 -74.16 55.56 -87.64
N GLY A 1233 -74.55 56.29 -86.59
CA GLY A 1233 -75.84 56.98 -86.54
C GLY A 1233 -76.01 58.02 -87.67
N TRP A 1234 -74.91 58.59 -88.18
CA TRP A 1234 -74.95 59.51 -89.33
C TRP A 1234 -75.45 58.85 -90.62
N PHE A 1235 -75.39 57.51 -90.73
CA PHE A 1235 -76.01 56.79 -91.85
C PHE A 1235 -77.54 56.93 -91.88
N GLY A 1236 -78.17 57.42 -90.81
CA GLY A 1236 -79.56 57.89 -90.84
C GLY A 1236 -79.81 58.94 -91.93
N GLY A 1237 -78.80 59.71 -92.33
CA GLY A 1237 -78.88 60.65 -93.44
C GLY A 1237 -79.09 59.99 -94.80
N VAL A 1238 -78.53 58.78 -95.01
CA VAL A 1238 -78.76 57.99 -96.22
C VAL A 1238 -80.23 57.56 -96.30
N PHE A 1239 -80.80 57.14 -95.17
CA PHE A 1239 -82.22 56.82 -95.08
C PHE A 1239 -83.11 58.07 -95.21
N GLY A 1240 -82.68 59.21 -94.70
CA GLY A 1240 -83.37 60.50 -94.88
C GLY A 1240 -83.41 60.93 -96.35
N VAL A 1241 -82.31 60.77 -97.09
CA VAL A 1241 -82.25 61.02 -98.54
C VAL A 1241 -83.11 60.01 -99.31
N LEU A 1242 -83.05 58.72 -98.94
CA LEU A 1242 -83.91 57.68 -99.53
C LEU A 1242 -85.40 57.97 -99.28
N GLN A 1243 -85.76 58.41 -98.07
CA GLN A 1243 -87.12 58.78 -97.72
C GLN A 1243 -87.59 59.99 -98.54
N LEU A 1244 -86.73 61.00 -98.72
CA LEU A 1244 -87.02 62.12 -99.62
C LEU A 1244 -87.17 61.65 -101.07
N LEU A 1245 -86.26 60.83 -101.59
CA LEU A 1245 -86.35 60.27 -102.94
C LEU A 1245 -87.68 59.53 -103.14
N ILE A 1246 -88.05 58.67 -102.19
CA ILE A 1246 -89.34 57.95 -102.22
C ILE A 1246 -90.52 58.93 -102.19
N ARG A 1247 -90.47 59.97 -101.35
CA ARG A 1247 -91.49 61.02 -101.26
C ARG A 1247 -91.52 61.98 -102.46
N THR A 1248 -90.45 62.03 -103.27
CA THR A 1248 -90.40 62.81 -104.51
C THR A 1248 -90.91 61.99 -105.70
N ILE A 1249 -90.83 60.66 -105.61
CA ILE A 1249 -91.27 59.71 -106.65
C ILE A 1249 -92.77 59.35 -106.48
N ILE A 1250 -93.27 59.33 -105.25
CA ILE A 1250 -94.69 59.14 -104.87
C ILE A 1250 -95.37 60.51 -104.79
#